data_AF-A0A1M4SYP8-F1
#
_entry.id   AF-A0A1M4SYP8-F1
#
_cell.length_a   1.000
_cell.length_b   1.000
_cell.length_c   1.000
_cell.angle_alpha   90.00
_cell.angle_beta   90.00
_cell.angle_gamma   90.00
#
_symmetry.space_group_name_H-M   'P 1'
#
loop_
_entity.id
_entity.type
_entity.pdbx_description
1 polymer ?
#
loop_
_entity_poly.entity_id
_entity_poly.type
_entity_poly.pdbx_seq_one_letter_code
_entity_poly.pdbx_strand_id
1 'polypeptide(L)'
;MEAIEFVVRDRAGNIRRGMLAQTETADTIFINSGDDISLNLRRFQVAGYERSGDAVIVTLADGRKIRLEGYFSADADLFISADGLLTEVDLAGAQEGLVNAEYAEAQVFGKWSPDDALFYVGGSEVDTIIAADAAGEETATMLAAPILAGLGGAGAGGLGAAAAVVGGAAVVGGLGGGGGGGTTPDTEAPEVTLDSGVVSVDHVFDADDHADGVEIGGSGEAGVAIVVEIDGETQETVVDEDGNWQVVFDPTQVPEGEYDVDVTITATDEAGNVTTITDVVRVDTVTVVDVVTIDGAPTGSGDVINAVEHADGVTLTGTGEVGANVVVTIEENGATVTAVVDADGNWSVDFGADQVSTGEYTSTVTVTSTDAYGNMATATAEMVVDTFAEVAITGNNSGADGIYNGAEVGNATVMNGTAQAGSSVVVTLTGQSGEVLGTQAVAATSSGTWSAEFAGGTLPGGEYNATVTAVATDTAGNSATSSSTFPVDTITNVAITGNNAGADSTYNDAEAATVAALNGTAQPGASVVVTLTGPTGATLGTQTVTATSGGTWTVQYPSNSLPAGEYDVTVTAVATDASGNSETTSATIPVDTITHVEIAQIEGQAAGTGVVNAAGHADGVTMSGTGEPGGNITVSVAGGGTATGVVGADGTWNVAFQASQIPTGERTVDVTVAIEDAHGNTDTATSTMAIDTITNVAITGNNTGSDNVMNLAESASGTALTGTAQPGASVVVSMASEAGVMLGSQTVIANSNGTWTANFSASTLPSGEYNVNVSAVATDGAGNTASTTSSFAVDTIANVSVNTLNVEGDNVINIAEASDGVQITGTAEANSRVEVDFGGATRTVVTDNNGNWQASFGPGDVPAGVETTIPVQATFTDAAGNTAVANGTVQVDTIVRNLGVNAVTGDGVVDANEAGTGFTLTGTTEPGAQEVMVTFHNLPPRAATIGSNGSWTVTFGPNEIPQGEYTSDVTVTTIDRNGNPDSVSTPVTVDTEVPDAPVVISYTEYFRGDPGVSGIGTELTDDIVAISQVSETGAVGNVSYDTNVVRGDELQFTFNNRIPDGSNLVVNAEDGVGNESATLLVLDDNAVGTVSVSLNGLSNFNVSAIDLSIVAESELTLSEADLLGLSEDTNALLIHGDNTDTVNIAGAVKTTNTEVIDGRSYDVYTLGDDGSLLIEHDITVNY
;
A
#
# COMPACT_ATOMS: atom_id res chain seq x y z
N MET A 1 -18.43 45.40 -8.62
CA MET A 1 -16.98 45.51 -8.38
C MET A 1 -16.54 46.89 -8.81
N GLU A 2 -15.74 47.55 -7.98
CA GLU A 2 -15.16 48.85 -8.27
C GLU A 2 -13.73 48.66 -8.78
N ALA A 3 -13.26 49.62 -9.57
CA ALA A 3 -11.89 49.65 -10.04
C ALA A 3 -10.98 50.16 -8.92
N ILE A 4 -9.82 49.55 -8.72
CA ILE A 4 -8.93 49.92 -7.61
C ILE A 4 -8.16 51.14 -8.03
N GLU A 5 -8.41 52.27 -7.38
CA GLU A 5 -7.59 53.46 -7.53
C GLU A 5 -6.26 53.30 -6.78
N PHE A 6 -5.21 53.88 -7.34
CA PHE A 6 -3.91 54.00 -6.69
C PHE A 6 -3.35 55.40 -6.88
N VAL A 7 -2.45 55.79 -5.99
CA VAL A 7 -1.73 57.05 -6.04
C VAL A 7 -0.27 56.81 -5.68
N VAL A 8 0.63 57.36 -6.50
CA VAL A 8 2.08 57.36 -6.26
C VAL A 8 2.57 58.80 -6.12
N ARG A 9 3.35 59.09 -5.08
CA ARG A 9 3.99 60.38 -4.78
C ARG A 9 5.50 60.22 -4.94
N ASP A 10 6.16 61.06 -5.74
CA ASP A 10 7.63 61.05 -5.82
C ASP A 10 8.29 61.92 -4.73
N ARG A 11 9.61 61.80 -4.53
CA ARG A 11 10.39 62.64 -3.58
C ARG A 11 10.36 64.15 -3.86
N ALA A 12 9.77 64.61 -4.96
CA ALA A 12 9.55 66.02 -5.26
C ALA A 12 8.09 66.46 -5.01
N GLY A 13 7.22 65.56 -4.55
CA GLY A 13 5.81 65.81 -4.26
C GLY A 13 4.89 65.73 -5.49
N ASN A 14 5.36 65.23 -6.63
CA ASN A 14 4.51 65.04 -7.81
C ASN A 14 3.60 63.82 -7.60
N ILE A 15 2.33 63.96 -7.94
CA ILE A 15 1.30 62.94 -7.69
C ILE A 15 0.86 62.30 -9.01
N ARG A 16 1.01 60.97 -9.11
CA ARG A 16 0.50 60.14 -10.21
C ARG A 16 -0.62 59.24 -9.69
N ARG A 17 -1.88 59.65 -9.93
CA ARG A 17 -3.06 58.79 -9.72
C ARG A 17 -3.28 57.86 -10.91
N GLY A 18 -3.87 56.70 -10.66
CA GLY A 18 -4.26 55.73 -11.67
C GLY A 18 -5.35 54.78 -11.17
N MET A 19 -5.82 53.89 -12.05
CA MET A 19 -6.95 53.00 -11.79
C MET A 19 -6.67 51.64 -12.45
N LEU A 20 -6.87 50.55 -11.71
CA LEU A 20 -6.62 49.17 -12.15
C LEU A 20 -7.89 48.51 -12.71
N ALA A 21 -7.73 47.62 -13.67
CA ALA A 21 -8.82 47.06 -14.45
C ALA A 21 -9.57 45.91 -13.73
N GLN A 22 -10.81 45.65 -14.15
CA GLN A 22 -11.63 44.54 -13.61
C GLN A 22 -11.33 43.22 -14.34
N THR A 23 -10.06 42.80 -14.37
CA THR A 23 -9.58 41.61 -15.10
C THR A 23 -8.62 40.78 -14.26
N GLU A 24 -8.60 39.45 -14.46
CA GLU A 24 -7.79 38.50 -13.67
C GLU A 24 -6.27 38.54 -13.99
N THR A 25 -5.84 39.26 -15.02
CA THR A 25 -4.42 39.49 -15.29
C THR A 25 -3.81 40.45 -14.28
N ALA A 26 -2.63 40.12 -13.76
CA ALA A 26 -1.96 40.92 -12.74
C ALA A 26 -1.50 42.29 -13.29
N ASP A 27 -2.23 43.36 -12.94
CA ASP A 27 -1.86 44.72 -13.31
C ASP A 27 -0.56 45.14 -12.62
N THR A 28 0.30 45.83 -13.36
CA THR A 28 1.66 46.19 -12.92
C THR A 28 1.84 47.70 -12.78
N ILE A 29 2.22 48.15 -11.58
CA ILE A 29 2.58 49.53 -11.27
C ILE A 29 4.10 49.59 -11.10
N PHE A 30 4.77 50.51 -11.80
CA PHE A 30 6.22 50.72 -11.69
C PHE A 30 6.54 51.77 -10.61
N ILE A 31 7.39 51.39 -9.66
CA ILE A 31 7.83 52.20 -8.52
C ILE A 31 9.26 52.71 -8.79
N ASN A 32 9.49 54.01 -8.65
CA ASN A 32 10.82 54.63 -8.76
C ASN A 32 11.43 54.85 -7.38
N SER A 33 12.72 55.21 -7.31
CA SER A 33 13.39 55.29 -6.02
C SER A 33 12.92 56.47 -5.16
N GLY A 34 12.34 56.16 -4.00
CA GLY A 34 11.67 57.13 -3.15
C GLY A 34 10.24 57.51 -3.56
N ASP A 35 9.57 56.65 -4.34
CA ASP A 35 8.14 56.80 -4.60
C ASP A 35 7.34 56.19 -3.43
N ASP A 36 6.43 56.96 -2.85
CA ASP A 36 5.46 56.48 -1.86
C ASP A 36 4.17 56.07 -2.59
N ILE A 37 3.59 54.91 -2.27
CA ILE A 37 2.40 54.40 -2.96
C ILE A 37 1.26 54.05 -1.98
N SER A 38 0.06 54.54 -2.29
CA SER A 38 -1.18 54.16 -1.60
C SER A 38 -2.17 53.51 -2.55
N LEU A 39 -2.81 52.43 -2.09
CA LEU A 39 -3.87 51.71 -2.79
C LEU A 39 -5.22 51.96 -2.09
N ASN A 40 -6.28 52.21 -2.85
CA ASN A 40 -7.65 52.36 -2.33
C ASN A 40 -8.22 50.99 -1.92
N LEU A 41 -7.84 50.54 -0.71
CA LEU A 41 -8.07 49.20 -0.18
C LEU A 41 -8.19 49.22 1.35
N ARG A 42 -9.20 48.53 1.88
CA ARG A 42 -9.30 48.17 3.31
C ARG A 42 -8.43 46.96 3.61
N ARG A 43 -7.90 46.84 4.84
CA ARG A 43 -7.02 45.72 5.26
C ARG A 43 -7.59 44.33 4.95
N PHE A 44 -8.90 44.12 5.13
CA PHE A 44 -9.55 42.82 4.86
C PHE A 44 -9.66 42.47 3.37
N GLN A 45 -9.48 43.43 2.45
CA GLN A 45 -9.49 43.18 1.01
C GLN A 45 -8.15 42.61 0.53
N VAL A 46 -7.13 42.51 1.38
CA VAL A 46 -5.79 41.98 1.05
C VAL A 46 -5.55 40.65 1.74
N ALA A 47 -5.47 39.57 0.95
CA ALA A 47 -5.20 38.21 1.41
C ALA A 47 -3.72 37.99 1.80
N GLY A 48 -2.77 38.61 1.10
CA GLY A 48 -1.35 38.45 1.41
C GLY A 48 -0.40 39.14 0.45
N TYR A 49 0.90 39.09 0.76
CA TYR A 49 1.98 39.75 0.04
C TYR A 49 3.04 38.72 -0.35
N GLU A 50 3.57 38.81 -1.56
CA GLU A 50 4.53 37.85 -2.13
C GLU A 50 5.68 38.63 -2.80
N ARG A 51 6.93 38.38 -2.39
CA ARG A 51 8.12 38.96 -3.02
C ARG A 51 8.50 38.14 -4.25
N SER A 52 8.70 38.83 -5.36
CA SER A 52 9.09 38.27 -6.67
C SER A 52 10.21 39.12 -7.27
N GLY A 53 11.45 38.83 -6.85
CA GLY A 53 12.65 39.61 -7.16
C GLY A 53 12.65 40.96 -6.45
N ASP A 54 12.66 42.04 -7.22
CA ASP A 54 12.54 43.41 -6.70
C ASP A 54 11.08 43.91 -6.63
N ALA A 55 10.11 43.10 -7.03
CA ALA A 55 8.69 43.43 -6.95
C ALA A 55 8.02 42.81 -5.71
N VAL A 56 6.98 43.49 -5.21
CA VAL A 56 5.97 42.87 -4.33
C VAL A 56 4.68 42.66 -5.11
N ILE A 57 4.05 41.51 -4.88
CA ILE A 57 2.75 41.11 -5.42
C ILE A 57 1.75 41.15 -4.26
N VAL A 58 0.81 42.09 -4.32
CA VAL A 58 -0.31 42.19 -3.38
C VAL A 58 -1.44 41.30 -3.91
N THR A 59 -1.80 40.27 -3.15
CA THR A 59 -2.91 39.36 -3.49
C THR A 59 -4.15 39.76 -2.69
N LEU A 60 -5.27 39.95 -3.38
CA LEU A 60 -6.53 40.40 -2.80
C LEU A 60 -7.40 39.23 -2.33
N ALA A 61 -8.35 39.51 -1.46
CA ALA A 61 -9.33 38.54 -0.94
C ALA A 61 -10.26 37.97 -2.05
N ASP A 62 -10.37 38.67 -3.19
CA ASP A 62 -11.08 38.20 -4.39
C ASP A 62 -10.18 37.44 -5.40
N GLY A 63 -8.92 37.18 -5.04
CA GLY A 63 -7.95 36.44 -5.85
C GLY A 63 -7.18 37.27 -6.89
N ARG A 64 -7.55 38.55 -7.11
CA ARG A 64 -6.77 39.44 -8.00
C ARG A 64 -5.37 39.70 -7.43
N LYS A 65 -4.40 39.92 -8.30
CA LYS A 65 -2.99 40.23 -7.94
C LYS A 65 -2.57 41.58 -8.52
N ILE A 66 -1.97 42.45 -7.71
CA ILE A 66 -1.37 43.72 -8.11
C ILE A 66 0.14 43.59 -7.98
N ARG A 67 0.92 43.90 -9.03
CA ARG A 67 2.38 43.80 -9.02
C ARG A 67 3.02 45.18 -8.95
N LEU A 68 3.74 45.46 -7.85
CA LEU A 68 4.49 46.70 -7.64
C LEU A 68 5.95 46.45 -8.05
N GLU A 69 6.26 46.70 -9.32
CA GLU A 69 7.57 46.43 -9.92
C GLU A 69 8.61 47.45 -9.45
N GLY A 70 9.74 46.96 -8.92
CA GLY A 70 10.86 47.79 -8.45
C GLY A 70 10.84 48.14 -6.96
N TYR A 71 9.73 47.88 -6.25
CA TYR A 71 9.50 48.24 -4.84
C TYR A 71 10.70 47.97 -3.90
N PHE A 72 11.23 46.74 -3.86
CA PHE A 72 12.34 46.40 -2.94
C PHE A 72 13.70 46.99 -3.36
N SER A 73 13.81 47.52 -4.58
CA SER A 73 14.99 48.26 -5.05
C SER A 73 14.85 49.78 -4.87
N ALA A 74 13.65 50.25 -4.51
CA ALA A 74 13.28 51.65 -4.62
C ALA A 74 13.58 52.47 -3.35
N ASP A 75 13.58 51.89 -2.14
CA ASP A 75 13.56 52.67 -0.88
C ASP A 75 12.27 53.52 -0.85
N ALA A 76 11.14 52.81 -0.77
CA ALA A 76 9.78 53.26 -1.12
C ALA A 76 8.74 52.71 -0.12
N ASP A 77 7.82 53.56 0.32
CA ASP A 77 6.86 53.23 1.37
C ASP A 77 5.50 52.79 0.77
N LEU A 78 4.88 51.76 1.35
CA LEU A 78 3.61 51.18 0.89
C LEU A 78 2.50 51.42 1.91
N PHE A 79 1.40 51.99 1.42
CA PHE A 79 0.21 52.27 2.20
C PHE A 79 -1.03 51.60 1.60
N ILE A 80 -1.99 51.33 2.45
CA ILE A 80 -3.38 51.07 2.06
C ILE A 80 -4.28 52.12 2.74
N SER A 81 -5.25 52.65 2.01
CA SER A 81 -6.15 53.69 2.53
C SER A 81 -7.57 53.48 2.01
N ALA A 82 -8.54 53.66 2.91
CA ALA A 82 -9.97 53.65 2.63
C ALA A 82 -10.71 54.33 3.79
N ASP A 83 -11.90 54.88 3.54
CA ASP A 83 -12.80 55.50 4.55
C ASP A 83 -12.17 56.60 5.42
N GLY A 84 -11.05 57.19 5.01
CA GLY A 84 -10.30 58.15 5.83
C GLY A 84 -9.37 57.52 6.87
N LEU A 85 -8.97 56.26 6.69
CA LEU A 85 -7.82 55.64 7.36
C LEU A 85 -6.64 55.55 6.39
N LEU A 86 -5.41 55.71 6.92
CA LEU A 86 -4.16 55.49 6.19
C LEU A 86 -3.30 54.52 7.02
N THR A 87 -3.04 53.35 6.47
CA THR A 87 -2.26 52.29 7.14
C THR A 87 -0.99 52.02 6.35
N GLU A 88 0.15 52.22 6.99
CA GLU A 88 1.48 51.86 6.50
C GLU A 88 1.66 50.33 6.58
N VAL A 89 2.29 49.76 5.56
CA VAL A 89 2.49 48.30 5.41
C VAL A 89 3.98 48.02 5.40
N ASP A 90 4.52 47.65 6.55
CA ASP A 90 5.93 47.27 6.65
C ASP A 90 6.14 45.83 6.14
N LEU A 91 7.13 45.67 5.28
CA LEU A 91 7.55 44.44 4.61
C LEU A 91 9.03 44.10 4.92
N ALA A 92 9.59 44.67 5.99
CA ALA A 92 10.98 44.51 6.40
C ALA A 92 11.42 43.04 6.51
N GLY A 93 12.60 42.75 5.95
CA GLY A 93 13.21 41.42 5.98
C GLY A 93 12.72 40.42 4.92
N ALA A 94 11.74 40.79 4.10
CA ALA A 94 11.17 39.96 3.02
C ALA A 94 12.21 39.19 2.18
N GLN A 95 12.18 37.86 2.31
CA GLN A 95 12.84 36.93 1.38
C GLN A 95 11.91 36.63 0.18
N GLU A 96 12.43 35.97 -0.85
CA GLU A 96 11.63 35.54 -2.02
C GLU A 96 10.48 34.60 -1.60
N GLY A 97 9.27 34.81 -2.11
CA GLY A 97 8.06 34.07 -1.71
C GLY A 97 7.15 34.88 -0.76
N LEU A 98 6.37 34.18 0.08
CA LEU A 98 5.36 34.82 0.94
C LEU A 98 6.02 35.75 2.00
N VAL A 99 5.50 36.96 2.12
CA VAL A 99 5.99 38.01 3.03
C VAL A 99 4.99 38.19 4.17
N ASN A 100 5.47 38.15 5.41
CA ASN A 100 4.69 38.62 6.56
C ASN A 100 4.72 40.15 6.57
N ALA A 101 3.54 40.77 6.67
CA ALA A 101 3.38 42.21 6.66
C ALA A 101 2.94 42.70 8.05
N GLU A 102 3.61 43.74 8.56
CA GLU A 102 3.19 44.45 9.77
C GLU A 102 2.46 45.75 9.39
N TYR A 103 1.58 46.24 10.26
CA TYR A 103 0.66 47.35 9.96
C TYR A 103 0.72 48.41 11.05
N ALA A 104 0.93 49.65 10.65
CA ALA A 104 0.90 50.82 11.53
C ALA A 104 -0.12 51.85 11.01
N GLU A 105 -0.87 52.47 11.92
CA GLU A 105 -1.67 53.65 11.58
C GLU A 105 -0.74 54.85 11.41
N ALA A 106 -0.71 55.44 10.21
CA ALA A 106 0.10 56.62 9.93
C ALA A 106 -0.48 57.84 10.69
N GLN A 107 0.36 58.61 11.38
CA GLN A 107 -0.10 59.77 12.16
C GLN A 107 -0.43 60.98 11.26
N VAL A 108 -1.68 61.03 10.76
CA VAL A 108 -2.15 62.11 9.89
C VAL A 108 -2.37 63.41 10.68
N PHE A 109 -1.48 64.39 10.53
CA PHE A 109 -1.59 65.72 11.18
C PHE A 109 -2.59 66.67 10.46
N GLY A 110 -3.75 66.13 10.06
CA GLY A 110 -4.83 66.84 9.38
C GLY A 110 -4.46 67.36 7.98
N LYS A 111 -5.29 68.31 7.49
CA LYS A 111 -5.35 68.87 6.12
C LYS A 111 -4.12 69.63 5.59
N TRP A 112 -2.94 69.38 6.15
CA TRP A 112 -1.64 69.87 5.69
C TRP A 112 -0.51 68.83 5.92
N SER A 113 -0.85 67.55 6.20
CA SER A 113 0.12 66.46 6.24
C SER A 113 0.74 66.26 4.85
N PRO A 114 2.02 65.86 4.73
CA PRO A 114 2.58 65.43 3.44
C PRO A 114 1.74 64.35 2.76
N ASP A 115 1.12 63.48 3.56
CA ASP A 115 0.43 62.25 3.17
C ASP A 115 -1.07 62.45 2.89
N ASP A 116 -1.58 63.68 2.99
CA ASP A 116 -2.96 64.07 2.64
C ASP A 116 -3.29 63.71 1.16
N ALA A 117 -2.25 63.65 0.31
CA ALA A 117 -2.34 63.19 -1.08
C ALA A 117 -2.53 61.66 -1.24
N LEU A 118 -2.14 60.86 -0.25
CA LEU A 118 -2.16 59.38 -0.27
C LEU A 118 -3.50 58.80 0.26
N PHE A 119 -4.44 59.67 0.60
CA PHE A 119 -5.67 59.36 1.33
C PHE A 119 -6.85 59.04 0.40
N TYR A 120 -7.71 58.10 0.82
CA TYR A 120 -8.99 57.79 0.17
C TYR A 120 -10.14 57.86 1.18
N VAL A 121 -11.14 58.71 0.89
CA VAL A 121 -12.37 58.88 1.68
C VAL A 121 -13.57 58.32 0.92
N GLY A 122 -14.35 57.46 1.58
CA GLY A 122 -15.51 56.80 0.99
C GLY A 122 -16.79 57.62 1.15
N GLY A 123 -17.16 58.38 0.12
CA GLY A 123 -18.44 59.10 0.09
C GLY A 123 -18.63 59.93 -1.18
N SER A 124 -19.83 59.89 -1.77
CA SER A 124 -20.18 60.72 -2.91
C SER A 124 -20.52 62.14 -2.48
N GLU A 125 -19.75 63.13 -2.93
CA GLU A 125 -20.10 64.54 -2.76
C GLU A 125 -21.41 64.87 -3.49
N VAL A 126 -22.26 65.68 -2.85
CA VAL A 126 -23.34 66.41 -3.52
C VAL A 126 -23.19 67.90 -3.18
N ASP A 127 -22.56 68.60 -4.12
CA ASP A 127 -22.46 70.06 -4.27
C ASP A 127 -23.84 70.73 -4.03
N THR A 128 -23.99 71.85 -3.30
CA THR A 128 -23.71 73.17 -3.89
C THR A 128 -23.80 74.36 -2.92
N ILE A 129 -22.95 75.37 -3.19
CA ILE A 129 -23.20 76.82 -3.06
C ILE A 129 -23.50 77.40 -1.66
N ILE A 130 -22.53 78.17 -1.14
CA ILE A 130 -22.69 79.64 -1.12
C ILE A 130 -21.55 80.26 -1.93
N ALA A 131 -21.87 81.18 -2.84
CA ALA A 131 -20.89 81.91 -3.62
C ALA A 131 -20.46 83.21 -2.90
N ALA A 132 -19.16 83.47 -2.87
CA ALA A 132 -18.60 84.80 -2.64
C ALA A 132 -17.52 85.04 -3.71
N ASP A 133 -17.88 85.84 -4.72
CA ASP A 133 -17.04 86.21 -5.85
C ASP A 133 -15.83 87.06 -5.44
N ALA A 134 -14.65 86.75 -6.00
CA ALA A 134 -13.67 87.73 -6.51
C ALA A 134 -12.46 87.02 -7.14
N ALA A 135 -12.35 87.03 -8.47
CA ALA A 135 -11.15 86.58 -9.17
C ALA A 135 -10.17 87.72 -9.49
N GLY A 136 -8.87 87.44 -9.37
CA GLY A 136 -7.89 87.83 -10.40
C GLY A 136 -7.33 89.26 -10.47
N GLU A 137 -6.24 89.48 -9.72
CA GLU A 137 -4.98 90.07 -10.20
C GLU A 137 -4.75 91.60 -10.44
N GLU A 138 -3.47 91.97 -10.22
CA GLU A 138 -2.68 93.03 -10.87
C GLU A 138 -3.16 94.50 -10.84
N THR A 139 -2.79 95.22 -9.77
CA THR A 139 -1.68 96.22 -9.79
C THR A 139 -1.55 96.86 -8.38
N ALA A 140 -0.48 96.65 -7.61
CA ALA A 140 0.93 97.02 -7.79
C ALA A 140 1.27 98.46 -7.40
N THR A 141 2.34 98.60 -6.61
CA THR A 141 2.96 99.85 -6.08
C THR A 141 2.18 100.62 -5.00
N MET A 142 2.81 101.32 -4.03
CA MET A 142 4.01 101.06 -3.19
C MET A 142 4.22 102.26 -2.24
N LEU A 143 5.02 102.04 -1.19
CA LEU A 143 5.88 103.03 -0.52
C LEU A 143 5.31 103.99 0.56
N ALA A 144 6.08 104.04 1.67
CA ALA A 144 6.32 105.17 2.58
C ALA A 144 5.20 105.74 3.46
N ALA A 145 5.25 105.35 4.74
CA ALA A 145 5.02 106.26 5.86
C ALA A 145 6.03 107.45 5.79
N PRO A 146 5.75 108.63 6.40
CA PRO A 146 5.95 108.74 7.85
C PRO A 146 5.00 109.67 8.63
N ILE A 147 4.83 109.31 9.91
CA ILE A 147 5.09 110.13 11.12
C ILE A 147 5.03 111.69 11.03
N LEU A 148 4.35 112.26 12.04
CA LEU A 148 4.75 113.45 12.84
C LEU A 148 4.08 114.81 12.55
N ALA A 149 3.81 115.50 13.67
CA ALA A 149 3.48 116.93 13.84
C ALA A 149 2.16 117.45 13.21
N GLY A 150 1.34 118.26 13.90
CA GLY A 150 1.44 118.78 15.28
C GLY A 150 1.30 120.32 15.32
N LEU A 151 1.02 120.86 16.53
CA LEU A 151 0.80 122.30 16.80
C LEU A 151 -0.44 122.86 16.04
N GLY A 152 -1.62 122.92 16.66
CA GLY A 152 -2.03 124.08 17.46
C GLY A 152 -2.95 124.98 16.60
N GLY A 153 -3.78 125.88 17.12
CA GLY A 153 -4.06 126.29 18.51
C GLY A 153 -4.68 127.69 18.51
N ALA A 154 -5.42 128.05 19.56
CA ALA A 154 -5.76 129.43 19.96
C ALA A 154 -6.33 130.43 18.91
N GLY A 155 -7.63 130.32 18.62
CA GLY A 155 -8.57 131.44 18.73
C GLY A 155 -8.47 132.67 17.80
N ALA A 156 -9.13 133.75 18.24
CA ALA A 156 -9.51 134.97 17.49
C ALA A 156 -10.48 134.72 16.31
N GLY A 157 -11.37 135.65 15.93
CA GLY A 157 -11.70 136.96 16.55
C GLY A 157 -12.07 138.02 15.51
N GLY A 158 -13.13 138.79 15.76
CA GLY A 158 -13.69 139.80 14.85
C GLY A 158 -15.23 139.72 14.81
N LEU A 159 -15.99 140.51 15.58
CA LEU A 159 -16.33 141.93 15.32
C LEU A 159 -17.05 142.07 13.96
N GLY A 160 -18.33 142.46 13.84
CA GLY A 160 -19.09 143.49 14.57
C GLY A 160 -19.37 144.66 13.58
N ALA A 161 -20.39 145.51 13.67
CA ALA A 161 -21.61 145.64 14.50
C ALA A 161 -22.53 146.68 13.74
N ALA A 162 -23.54 147.41 14.25
CA ALA A 162 -24.08 147.64 15.59
C ALA A 162 -25.48 148.32 15.54
N ALA A 163 -26.34 148.04 16.54
CA ALA A 163 -27.19 149.05 17.22
C ALA A 163 -28.40 149.66 16.42
N ALA A 164 -29.32 150.47 17.00
CA ALA A 164 -29.29 151.17 18.30
C ALA A 164 -30.68 151.63 18.85
N VAL A 165 -30.73 151.94 20.17
CA VAL A 165 -31.37 153.13 20.81
C VAL A 165 -32.92 153.21 20.94
N VAL A 166 -33.57 153.75 22.01
CA VAL A 166 -33.28 153.98 23.47
C VAL A 166 -34.59 154.49 24.16
N GLY A 167 -34.88 154.45 25.47
CA GLY A 167 -34.26 153.74 26.61
C GLY A 167 -34.10 154.53 27.94
N GLY A 168 -35.18 154.90 28.65
CA GLY A 168 -35.15 155.43 30.03
C GLY A 168 -36.42 156.20 30.47
N ALA A 169 -36.57 156.76 31.69
CA ALA A 169 -36.05 156.45 33.04
C ALA A 169 -36.46 157.53 34.09
N ALA A 170 -36.71 157.15 35.36
CA ALA A 170 -36.56 158.00 36.58
C ALA A 170 -37.59 159.18 36.79
N VAL A 171 -37.81 159.82 37.97
CA VAL A 171 -37.45 159.55 39.40
C VAL A 171 -38.28 160.42 40.41
N VAL A 172 -38.58 159.89 41.61
CA VAL A 172 -38.91 160.57 42.92
C VAL A 172 -40.09 161.60 43.04
N GLY A 173 -41.20 161.18 43.69
CA GLY A 173 -41.60 161.60 45.07
C GLY A 173 -42.47 162.86 45.38
N GLY A 174 -43.72 162.66 45.86
CA GLY A 174 -44.32 163.43 47.00
C GLY A 174 -45.69 164.17 46.90
N LEU A 175 -46.70 163.71 47.68
CA LEU A 175 -47.80 164.46 48.39
C LEU A 175 -48.93 165.31 47.66
N GLY A 176 -50.17 164.77 47.54
CA GLY A 176 -51.47 165.33 48.08
C GLY A 176 -52.46 166.33 47.36
N GLY A 177 -53.65 165.85 46.89
CA GLY A 177 -55.07 166.27 47.27
C GLY A 177 -55.94 167.45 46.68
N GLY A 178 -57.03 167.16 45.91
CA GLY A 178 -58.50 167.47 46.19
C GLY A 178 -59.33 168.75 45.77
N GLY A 179 -60.55 168.59 45.13
CA GLY A 179 -61.87 169.18 45.59
C GLY A 179 -62.84 170.09 44.74
N GLY A 180 -64.15 169.70 44.57
CA GLY A 180 -65.40 170.54 44.32
C GLY A 180 -66.01 170.62 42.87
N GLY A 181 -67.30 170.89 42.52
CA GLY A 181 -68.66 170.97 43.18
C GLY A 181 -69.47 172.31 42.98
N GLY A 182 -70.79 172.48 42.71
CA GLY A 182 -71.99 171.67 42.29
C GLY A 182 -73.39 172.37 42.52
N THR A 183 -74.45 172.24 41.66
CA THR A 183 -75.82 172.90 41.80
C THR A 183 -76.99 172.33 40.90
N THR A 184 -78.28 172.73 41.07
CA THR A 184 -79.54 172.24 40.37
C THR A 184 -80.67 173.31 40.13
N PRO A 185 -81.68 173.11 39.20
CA PRO A 185 -83.16 173.21 39.52
C PRO A 185 -84.18 172.45 38.57
N ASP A 186 -85.51 172.58 38.82
CA ASP A 186 -86.74 171.82 38.33
C ASP A 186 -86.73 170.30 38.64
N THR A 187 -87.90 169.65 38.90
CA THR A 187 -87.94 168.52 39.87
C THR A 187 -89.00 167.38 39.84
N GLU A 188 -89.82 167.09 38.82
CA GLU A 188 -90.80 165.95 38.89
C GLU A 188 -90.81 165.09 37.61
N ALA A 189 -90.57 163.77 37.73
CA ALA A 189 -90.10 162.90 36.63
C ALA A 189 -91.11 161.80 36.20
N PRO A 190 -91.03 161.28 34.95
CA PRO A 190 -91.99 160.34 34.38
C PRO A 190 -91.85 158.90 34.91
N GLU A 191 -92.91 158.10 34.83
CA GLU A 191 -92.88 156.66 35.17
C GLU A 191 -92.47 155.77 33.97
N VAL A 192 -91.64 154.76 34.25
CA VAL A 192 -91.15 153.73 33.30
C VAL A 192 -90.85 152.42 34.05
N THR A 193 -90.84 151.31 33.34
CA THR A 193 -90.59 149.93 33.82
C THR A 193 -89.82 149.10 32.78
N LEU A 194 -89.38 147.90 33.17
CA LEU A 194 -88.78 146.86 32.34
C LEU A 194 -89.65 145.60 32.40
N ASP A 195 -89.90 144.96 31.26
CA ASP A 195 -90.75 143.76 31.14
C ASP A 195 -90.09 142.64 30.29
N SER A 196 -89.01 142.90 29.52
CA SER A 196 -88.30 141.89 28.72
C SER A 196 -86.78 142.15 28.60
N GLY A 197 -86.00 141.08 28.37
CA GLY A 197 -84.59 141.14 27.96
C GLY A 197 -83.54 141.20 29.06
N VAL A 198 -83.93 141.06 30.34
CA VAL A 198 -83.02 141.27 31.49
C VAL A 198 -83.13 140.17 32.54
N VAL A 199 -82.09 140.05 33.38
CA VAL A 199 -81.99 139.03 34.44
C VAL A 199 -83.09 139.19 35.49
N SER A 200 -83.62 140.40 35.75
CA SER A 200 -84.74 140.57 36.68
C SER A 200 -86.07 139.95 36.19
N VAL A 201 -86.19 139.62 34.90
CA VAL A 201 -87.31 138.88 34.31
C VAL A 201 -86.93 137.45 33.88
N ASP A 202 -85.82 136.92 34.43
CA ASP A 202 -85.34 135.53 34.26
C ASP A 202 -84.98 135.17 32.81
N HIS A 203 -84.42 136.13 32.06
CA HIS A 203 -83.94 135.94 30.68
C HIS A 203 -82.41 135.81 30.62
N VAL A 204 -81.93 134.90 29.76
CA VAL A 204 -80.52 134.66 29.42
C VAL A 204 -80.46 134.45 27.92
N PHE A 205 -79.57 135.15 27.21
CA PHE A 205 -79.36 134.95 25.78
C PHE A 205 -78.37 133.79 25.56
N ASP A 206 -78.89 132.61 25.17
CA ASP A 206 -78.09 131.47 24.73
C ASP A 206 -77.53 131.67 23.29
N ALA A 207 -76.81 130.71 22.71
CA ALA A 207 -76.26 130.87 21.36
C ALA A 207 -77.31 131.01 20.23
N ASP A 208 -78.55 130.52 20.40
CA ASP A 208 -79.63 130.68 19.42
C ASP A 208 -80.37 132.02 19.66
N ASP A 209 -80.74 132.34 20.91
CA ASP A 209 -81.42 133.61 21.27
C ASP A 209 -80.49 134.83 21.07
N HIS A 210 -79.19 134.71 21.34
CA HIS A 210 -78.19 135.75 21.07
C HIS A 210 -78.05 136.04 19.57
N ALA A 211 -78.11 135.01 18.72
CA ALA A 211 -77.92 135.14 17.27
C ALA A 211 -79.08 135.88 16.58
N ASP A 212 -80.30 135.84 17.13
CA ASP A 212 -81.46 136.61 16.65
C ASP A 212 -81.46 138.08 17.19
N GLY A 213 -80.80 138.33 18.34
CA GLY A 213 -80.44 139.68 18.81
C GLY A 213 -80.91 140.04 20.22
N VAL A 214 -80.17 140.92 20.90
CA VAL A 214 -80.42 141.26 22.32
C VAL A 214 -81.56 142.28 22.44
N GLU A 215 -82.77 141.77 22.67
CA GLU A 215 -84.04 142.54 22.74
C GLU A 215 -84.40 142.98 24.17
N ILE A 216 -84.45 144.29 24.42
CA ILE A 216 -84.79 144.90 25.73
C ILE A 216 -86.09 145.70 25.60
N GLY A 217 -87.03 145.54 26.55
CA GLY A 217 -88.33 146.22 26.48
C GLY A 217 -89.05 146.38 27.82
N GLY A 218 -90.11 147.19 27.81
CA GLY A 218 -90.91 147.52 28.99
C GLY A 218 -92.08 148.45 28.70
N SER A 219 -92.68 149.01 29.74
CA SER A 219 -93.80 149.96 29.64
C SER A 219 -93.57 151.27 30.42
N GLY A 220 -94.29 152.34 30.07
CA GLY A 220 -94.13 153.67 30.67
C GLY A 220 -95.16 154.71 30.21
N GLU A 221 -94.91 155.99 30.49
CA GLU A 221 -95.79 157.08 30.04
C GLU A 221 -95.64 157.38 28.54
N ALA A 222 -96.74 157.29 27.79
CA ALA A 222 -96.78 157.47 26.33
C ALA A 222 -96.18 158.82 25.86
N GLY A 223 -95.26 158.76 24.89
CA GLY A 223 -94.55 159.91 24.34
C GLY A 223 -93.26 160.31 25.07
N VAL A 224 -92.90 159.63 26.17
CA VAL A 224 -91.62 159.83 26.86
C VAL A 224 -90.48 159.19 26.05
N ALA A 225 -89.34 159.90 25.95
CA ALA A 225 -88.16 159.39 25.26
C ALA A 225 -87.38 158.43 26.18
N ILE A 226 -87.03 157.26 25.66
CA ILE A 226 -86.28 156.20 26.36
C ILE A 226 -84.92 156.04 25.68
N VAL A 227 -83.85 156.07 26.46
CA VAL A 227 -82.50 155.69 26.03
C VAL A 227 -82.08 154.45 26.79
N VAL A 228 -81.67 153.39 26.08
CA VAL A 228 -81.11 152.16 26.64
C VAL A 228 -79.64 152.10 26.30
N GLU A 229 -78.78 151.84 27.30
CA GLU A 229 -77.33 151.71 27.16
C GLU A 229 -76.86 150.34 27.67
N ILE A 230 -76.10 149.61 26.87
CA ILE A 230 -75.39 148.35 27.23
C ILE A 230 -73.91 148.54 26.85
N ASP A 231 -73.00 148.40 27.81
CA ASP A 231 -71.54 148.59 27.67
C ASP A 231 -71.10 149.87 26.90
N GLY A 232 -71.93 150.92 26.92
CA GLY A 232 -71.69 152.18 26.22
C GLY A 232 -72.19 152.25 24.76
N GLU A 233 -72.72 151.16 24.20
CA GLU A 233 -73.57 151.20 23.00
C GLU A 233 -74.99 151.65 23.41
N THR A 234 -75.62 152.52 22.62
CA THR A 234 -76.92 153.13 22.97
C THR A 234 -77.97 152.92 21.88
N GLN A 235 -79.21 152.68 22.30
CA GLN A 235 -80.40 152.64 21.45
C GLN A 235 -81.44 153.61 22.00
N GLU A 236 -82.01 154.46 21.15
CA GLU A 236 -83.05 155.43 21.50
C GLU A 236 -84.41 155.00 20.95
N THR A 237 -85.45 155.07 21.77
CA THR A 237 -86.85 154.79 21.40
C THR A 237 -87.79 155.76 22.11
N VAL A 238 -89.08 155.68 21.85
CA VAL A 238 -90.11 156.52 22.49
C VAL A 238 -91.27 155.60 22.90
N VAL A 239 -91.80 155.77 24.10
CA VAL A 239 -92.97 155.01 24.56
C VAL A 239 -94.16 155.30 23.63
N ASP A 240 -94.79 154.25 23.11
CA ASP A 240 -95.87 154.34 22.13
C ASP A 240 -97.21 154.82 22.72
N GLU A 241 -98.23 155.02 21.86
CA GLU A 241 -99.58 155.47 22.30
C GLU A 241 -100.32 154.45 23.18
N ASP A 242 -99.90 153.17 23.17
CA ASP A 242 -100.47 152.10 24.01
C ASP A 242 -99.66 151.89 25.32
N GLY A 243 -98.52 152.58 25.49
CA GLY A 243 -97.72 152.62 26.73
C GLY A 243 -96.47 151.73 26.75
N ASN A 244 -96.02 151.20 25.62
CA ASN A 244 -94.92 150.22 25.52
C ASN A 244 -93.67 150.82 24.87
N TRP A 245 -92.49 150.25 25.16
CA TRP A 245 -91.23 150.60 24.51
C TRP A 245 -90.34 149.36 24.34
N GLN A 246 -89.51 149.37 23.29
CA GLN A 246 -88.57 148.28 22.97
C GLN A 246 -87.38 148.79 22.15
N VAL A 247 -86.23 148.13 22.31
CA VAL A 247 -85.03 148.24 21.48
C VAL A 247 -84.45 146.84 21.23
N VAL A 248 -83.65 146.68 20.18
CA VAL A 248 -82.86 145.48 19.93
C VAL A 248 -81.42 145.92 19.62
N PHE A 249 -80.45 145.25 20.24
CA PHE A 249 -79.02 145.41 19.94
C PHE A 249 -78.59 144.29 18.99
N ASP A 250 -77.80 144.65 17.98
CA ASP A 250 -77.23 143.69 17.03
C ASP A 250 -76.23 142.74 17.75
N PRO A 251 -76.12 141.45 17.39
CA PRO A 251 -75.17 140.52 18.02
C PRO A 251 -73.69 140.92 17.93
N THR A 252 -73.36 141.93 17.09
CA THR A 252 -72.02 142.54 17.03
C THR A 252 -71.82 143.71 17.98
N GLN A 253 -72.88 144.25 18.59
CA GLN A 253 -72.82 145.27 19.64
C GLN A 253 -72.67 144.67 21.05
N VAL A 254 -73.25 143.48 21.28
CA VAL A 254 -73.11 142.69 22.52
C VAL A 254 -72.47 141.35 22.15
N PRO A 255 -71.16 141.13 22.35
CA PRO A 255 -70.45 139.93 21.85
C PRO A 255 -70.93 138.58 22.39
N GLU A 256 -70.62 137.49 21.67
CA GLU A 256 -70.69 136.10 22.14
C GLU A 256 -69.78 135.85 23.36
N GLY A 257 -70.15 134.89 24.23
CA GLY A 257 -69.40 134.48 25.42
C GLY A 257 -70.30 134.06 26.60
N GLU A 258 -69.70 133.85 27.78
CA GLU A 258 -70.37 133.65 29.07
C GLU A 258 -70.10 134.88 29.97
N TYR A 259 -71.07 135.80 30.13
CA TYR A 259 -70.92 136.97 31.01
C TYR A 259 -72.24 137.69 31.38
N ASP A 260 -72.18 138.46 32.46
CA ASP A 260 -73.18 139.47 32.87
C ASP A 260 -72.70 140.88 32.45
N VAL A 261 -73.61 141.73 31.94
CA VAL A 261 -73.36 143.14 31.62
C VAL A 261 -74.49 144.06 32.10
N ASP A 262 -74.14 145.19 32.72
CA ASP A 262 -75.12 146.18 33.21
C ASP A 262 -75.84 146.88 32.02
N VAL A 263 -77.17 146.99 32.10
CA VAL A 263 -78.01 147.77 31.18
C VAL A 263 -78.67 148.94 31.89
N THR A 264 -78.62 150.13 31.29
CA THR A 264 -79.18 151.37 31.87
C THR A 264 -80.26 151.96 30.98
N ILE A 265 -81.47 152.15 31.53
CA ILE A 265 -82.66 152.65 30.84
C ILE A 265 -83.00 154.01 31.43
N THR A 266 -82.93 155.09 30.64
CA THR A 266 -83.26 156.45 31.06
C THR A 266 -84.46 157.01 30.29
N ALA A 267 -85.54 157.27 31.02
CA ALA A 267 -86.75 157.94 30.54
C ALA A 267 -86.68 159.46 30.81
N THR A 268 -86.97 160.29 29.81
CA THR A 268 -86.90 161.76 29.90
C THR A 268 -88.16 162.46 29.39
N ASP A 269 -88.73 163.38 30.18
CA ASP A 269 -89.90 164.18 29.79
C ASP A 269 -89.56 165.44 28.97
N GLU A 270 -90.58 166.16 28.47
CA GLU A 270 -90.40 167.42 27.70
C GLU A 270 -89.86 168.59 28.55
N ALA A 271 -89.84 168.48 29.88
CA ALA A 271 -89.28 169.48 30.80
C ALA A 271 -87.80 169.20 31.18
N GLY A 272 -87.30 167.99 30.91
CA GLY A 272 -85.94 167.54 31.22
C GLY A 272 -85.81 166.82 32.57
N ASN A 273 -86.92 166.39 33.18
CA ASN A 273 -86.92 165.51 34.34
C ASN A 273 -86.67 164.06 33.89
N VAL A 274 -85.90 163.31 34.66
CA VAL A 274 -85.42 161.96 34.29
C VAL A 274 -85.71 160.90 35.35
N THR A 275 -86.06 159.71 34.88
CA THR A 275 -86.13 158.48 35.65
C THR A 275 -85.18 157.46 35.02
N THR A 276 -84.33 156.83 35.83
CA THR A 276 -83.36 155.84 35.36
C THR A 276 -83.56 154.51 36.10
N ILE A 277 -83.61 153.41 35.35
CA ILE A 277 -83.55 152.03 35.84
C ILE A 277 -82.21 151.43 35.41
N THR A 278 -81.65 150.56 36.23
CA THR A 278 -80.44 149.77 35.92
C THR A 278 -80.72 148.31 36.22
N ASP A 279 -80.40 147.43 35.28
CA ASP A 279 -80.58 145.97 35.38
C ASP A 279 -79.35 145.26 34.76
N VAL A 280 -79.41 143.94 34.59
CA VAL A 280 -78.34 143.14 33.97
C VAL A 280 -78.88 142.37 32.77
N VAL A 281 -78.09 142.28 31.71
CA VAL A 281 -78.24 141.33 30.60
C VAL A 281 -77.23 140.20 30.81
N ARG A 282 -77.65 138.94 30.66
CA ARG A 282 -76.75 137.78 30.66
C ARG A 282 -76.69 137.16 29.27
N VAL A 283 -75.47 136.87 28.84
CA VAL A 283 -75.17 136.15 27.59
C VAL A 283 -74.40 134.88 27.96
N ASP A 284 -74.79 133.73 27.41
CA ASP A 284 -74.09 132.46 27.61
C ASP A 284 -74.17 131.58 26.34
N THR A 285 -73.19 131.72 25.46
CA THR A 285 -73.19 131.10 24.12
C THR A 285 -72.16 129.96 23.97
N VAL A 286 -71.58 129.43 25.06
CA VAL A 286 -70.39 128.57 24.98
C VAL A 286 -70.33 127.46 26.04
N THR A 287 -70.18 126.20 25.60
CA THR A 287 -69.83 125.05 26.46
C THR A 287 -68.55 124.37 25.99
N VAL A 288 -67.99 123.46 26.82
CA VAL A 288 -66.74 122.73 26.54
C VAL A 288 -66.81 121.26 26.97
N VAL A 289 -66.08 120.39 26.25
CA VAL A 289 -65.88 118.97 26.60
C VAL A 289 -64.57 118.43 26.00
N ASP A 290 -63.91 117.51 26.71
CA ASP A 290 -62.72 116.79 26.25
C ASP A 290 -62.65 115.37 26.86
N VAL A 291 -61.90 114.45 26.25
CA VAL A 291 -61.73 113.04 26.69
C VAL A 291 -60.29 112.81 27.17
N VAL A 292 -60.12 112.48 28.44
CA VAL A 292 -58.81 112.42 29.10
C VAL A 292 -58.28 111.00 29.22
N THR A 293 -59.12 110.00 29.55
CA THR A 293 -58.71 108.59 29.61
C THR A 293 -59.75 107.61 29.07
N ILE A 294 -59.24 106.46 28.61
CA ILE A 294 -59.98 105.23 28.35
C ILE A 294 -59.33 104.14 29.21
N ASP A 295 -60.12 103.46 30.04
CA ASP A 295 -59.72 102.56 31.13
C ASP A 295 -58.51 103.04 31.96
N GLY A 296 -58.49 104.34 32.29
CA GLY A 296 -57.40 104.97 33.04
C GLY A 296 -56.13 105.27 32.23
N ALA A 297 -55.97 104.71 31.03
CA ALA A 297 -54.90 105.07 30.10
C ALA A 297 -55.18 106.42 29.41
N PRO A 298 -54.19 107.31 29.25
CA PRO A 298 -54.38 108.57 28.53
C PRO A 298 -54.81 108.37 27.07
N THR A 299 -55.70 109.21 26.56
CA THR A 299 -56.11 109.20 25.15
C THR A 299 -54.88 109.37 24.22
N GLY A 300 -54.79 108.53 23.18
CA GLY A 300 -53.66 108.52 22.25
C GLY A 300 -52.36 107.91 22.80
N SER A 301 -52.37 107.25 23.96
CA SER A 301 -51.22 106.52 24.51
C SER A 301 -50.80 105.29 23.69
N GLY A 302 -51.70 104.75 22.87
CA GLY A 302 -51.50 103.52 22.10
C GLY A 302 -51.78 102.24 22.90
N ASP A 303 -52.46 102.35 24.04
CA ASP A 303 -52.93 101.21 24.83
C ASP A 303 -54.06 100.45 24.13
N VAL A 304 -54.24 99.17 24.47
CA VAL A 304 -55.17 98.25 23.79
C VAL A 304 -55.95 97.45 24.82
N ILE A 305 -57.28 97.62 24.84
CA ILE A 305 -58.18 96.93 25.76
C ILE A 305 -58.17 95.43 25.43
N ASN A 306 -57.60 94.62 26.32
CA ASN A 306 -57.51 93.17 26.16
C ASN A 306 -58.77 92.44 26.65
N ALA A 307 -58.82 91.12 26.49
CA ALA A 307 -59.95 90.28 26.87
C ALA A 307 -60.24 90.23 28.39
N VAL A 308 -59.33 90.71 29.25
CA VAL A 308 -59.55 90.83 30.70
C VAL A 308 -60.15 92.21 31.01
N GLU A 309 -59.54 93.28 30.51
CA GLU A 309 -60.06 94.66 30.66
C GLU A 309 -61.46 94.79 30.04
N HIS A 310 -61.68 94.25 28.83
CA HIS A 310 -63.00 94.19 28.20
C HIS A 310 -64.05 93.48 29.07
N ALA A 311 -63.66 92.43 29.79
CA ALA A 311 -64.58 91.63 30.61
C ALA A 311 -64.90 92.27 31.96
N ASP A 312 -63.99 93.06 32.53
CA ASP A 312 -64.23 93.87 33.73
C ASP A 312 -65.00 95.17 33.40
N GLY A 313 -64.86 95.70 32.18
CA GLY A 313 -65.63 96.82 31.61
C GLY A 313 -64.77 98.05 31.31
N VAL A 314 -65.22 98.90 30.37
CA VAL A 314 -64.42 100.02 29.87
C VAL A 314 -64.93 101.34 30.45
N THR A 315 -64.20 101.91 31.41
CA THR A 315 -64.46 103.27 31.93
C THR A 315 -63.86 104.33 30.99
N LEU A 316 -64.60 105.38 30.66
CA LEU A 316 -64.07 106.58 30.01
C LEU A 316 -64.23 107.78 30.92
N THR A 317 -63.21 108.62 30.99
CA THR A 317 -63.24 109.87 31.77
C THR A 317 -62.78 111.06 30.96
N GLY A 318 -63.26 112.24 31.33
CA GLY A 318 -62.87 113.48 30.70
C GLY A 318 -63.28 114.70 31.51
N THR A 319 -63.20 115.86 30.87
CA THR A 319 -63.56 117.14 31.46
C THR A 319 -64.64 117.84 30.65
N GLY A 320 -65.31 118.81 31.27
CA GLY A 320 -66.30 119.65 30.62
C GLY A 320 -66.72 120.81 31.53
N GLU A 321 -67.76 121.52 31.11
CA GLU A 321 -68.39 122.59 31.89
C GLU A 321 -69.25 122.03 33.04
N VAL A 322 -69.15 122.62 34.23
CA VAL A 322 -69.74 122.10 35.48
C VAL A 322 -71.28 122.07 35.41
N GLY A 323 -71.85 120.86 35.52
CA GLY A 323 -73.30 120.64 35.48
C GLY A 323 -73.88 120.36 34.09
N ALA A 324 -73.07 120.48 33.02
CA ALA A 324 -73.49 120.09 31.68
C ALA A 324 -73.74 118.58 31.55
N ASN A 325 -74.66 118.19 30.67
CA ASN A 325 -75.00 116.80 30.36
C ASN A 325 -74.11 116.28 29.21
N VAL A 326 -73.32 115.25 29.49
CA VAL A 326 -72.39 114.63 28.53
C VAL A 326 -72.95 113.31 28.02
N VAL A 327 -72.97 113.13 26.70
CA VAL A 327 -73.36 111.90 26.00
C VAL A 327 -72.13 111.31 25.32
N VAL A 328 -71.71 110.12 25.76
CA VAL A 328 -70.58 109.37 25.21
C VAL A 328 -71.11 108.24 24.31
N THR A 329 -70.60 108.15 23.07
CA THR A 329 -71.05 107.21 22.05
C THR A 329 -69.88 106.43 21.46
N ILE A 330 -69.91 105.09 21.52
CA ILE A 330 -68.95 104.21 20.81
C ILE A 330 -69.49 103.95 19.40
N GLU A 331 -68.74 104.34 18.37
CA GLU A 331 -69.26 104.36 16.99
C GLU A 331 -69.40 102.96 16.35
N GLU A 332 -68.56 101.99 16.70
CA GLU A 332 -68.58 100.62 16.14
C GLU A 332 -69.94 99.91 16.31
N ASN A 333 -70.64 100.13 17.43
CA ASN A 333 -71.92 99.48 17.73
C ASN A 333 -73.05 100.46 18.10
N GLY A 334 -72.76 101.75 18.21
CA GLY A 334 -73.72 102.79 18.59
C GLY A 334 -74.14 102.75 20.06
N ALA A 335 -73.34 102.16 20.95
CA ALA A 335 -73.62 102.18 22.39
C ALA A 335 -73.45 103.60 22.96
N THR A 336 -74.47 104.08 23.67
CA THR A 336 -74.51 105.43 24.27
C THR A 336 -74.64 105.36 25.79
N VAL A 337 -73.83 106.12 26.53
CA VAL A 337 -73.96 106.32 27.99
C VAL A 337 -73.92 107.82 28.30
N THR A 338 -74.68 108.25 29.31
CA THR A 338 -74.83 109.66 29.68
C THR A 338 -74.32 109.94 31.09
N ALA A 339 -73.55 111.01 31.26
CA ALA A 339 -73.10 111.54 32.55
C ALA A 339 -73.49 113.02 32.69
N VAL A 340 -73.30 113.57 33.89
CA VAL A 340 -73.33 115.02 34.16
C VAL A 340 -71.96 115.40 34.70
N VAL A 341 -71.39 116.50 34.24
CA VAL A 341 -70.09 116.99 34.73
C VAL A 341 -70.20 117.39 36.20
N ASP A 342 -69.26 116.94 37.02
CA ASP A 342 -69.21 117.20 38.45
C ASP A 342 -68.72 118.62 38.81
N ALA A 343 -68.79 118.95 40.09
CA ALA A 343 -68.41 120.26 40.61
C ALA A 343 -66.90 120.57 40.55
N ASP A 344 -66.07 119.57 40.21
CA ASP A 344 -64.63 119.71 39.99
C ASP A 344 -64.29 119.74 38.47
N GLY A 345 -65.29 119.73 37.58
CA GLY A 345 -65.15 119.85 36.12
C GLY A 345 -64.96 118.54 35.36
N ASN A 346 -65.23 117.39 35.99
CA ASN A 346 -64.92 116.06 35.44
C ASN A 346 -66.21 115.28 35.11
N TRP A 347 -66.12 114.34 34.15
CA TRP A 347 -67.16 113.34 33.91
C TRP A 347 -66.55 111.95 33.79
N SER A 348 -67.36 110.93 34.07
CA SER A 348 -67.01 109.51 33.96
C SER A 348 -68.22 108.71 33.49
N VAL A 349 -68.00 107.76 32.59
CA VAL A 349 -69.00 106.76 32.17
C VAL A 349 -68.36 105.37 32.15
N ASP A 350 -69.15 104.35 32.42
CA ASP A 350 -68.73 102.95 32.34
C ASP A 350 -69.51 102.24 31.23
N PHE A 351 -68.81 101.53 30.34
CA PHE A 351 -69.41 100.65 29.33
C PHE A 351 -69.22 99.19 29.76
N GLY A 352 -70.32 98.45 29.88
CA GLY A 352 -70.27 97.02 30.15
C GLY A 352 -69.66 96.21 29.00
N ALA A 353 -69.20 94.99 29.29
CA ALA A 353 -68.64 94.05 28.31
C ALA A 353 -69.63 93.66 27.18
N ASP A 354 -70.93 93.91 27.34
CA ASP A 354 -71.97 93.76 26.30
C ASP A 354 -72.23 95.04 25.48
N GLN A 355 -71.69 96.18 25.92
CA GLN A 355 -71.74 97.48 25.25
C GLN A 355 -70.46 97.79 24.44
N VAL A 356 -69.43 96.95 24.53
CA VAL A 356 -68.21 96.99 23.70
C VAL A 356 -68.10 95.66 22.95
N SER A 357 -67.86 95.67 21.65
CA SER A 357 -67.73 94.42 20.87
C SER A 357 -66.43 93.68 21.21
N THR A 358 -66.45 92.35 21.20
CA THR A 358 -65.23 91.51 21.24
C THR A 358 -64.62 91.36 19.85
N GLY A 359 -63.30 91.48 19.73
CA GLY A 359 -62.57 91.32 18.47
C GLY A 359 -61.20 92.03 18.50
N GLU A 360 -60.57 92.16 17.34
CA GLU A 360 -59.37 92.98 17.10
C GLU A 360 -59.77 94.15 16.18
N TYR A 361 -59.93 95.37 16.71
CA TYR A 361 -60.40 96.54 15.95
C TYR A 361 -60.06 97.89 16.62
N THR A 362 -60.35 98.99 15.92
CA THR A 362 -60.29 100.36 16.45
C THR A 362 -61.61 101.07 16.17
N SER A 363 -62.20 101.69 17.19
CA SER A 363 -63.42 102.49 17.10
C SER A 363 -63.14 103.94 17.47
N THR A 364 -63.77 104.88 16.78
CA THR A 364 -63.97 106.23 17.33
C THR A 364 -64.90 106.13 18.54
N VAL A 365 -64.67 106.99 19.53
CA VAL A 365 -65.63 107.33 20.56
C VAL A 365 -65.90 108.83 20.47
N THR A 366 -67.18 109.21 20.38
CA THR A 366 -67.63 110.58 20.18
C THR A 366 -68.39 111.05 21.41
N VAL A 367 -68.02 112.20 21.95
CA VAL A 367 -68.51 112.74 23.22
C VAL A 367 -69.09 114.12 23.01
N THR A 368 -70.39 114.29 23.22
CA THR A 368 -71.10 115.57 23.09
C THR A 368 -71.54 116.07 24.45
N SER A 369 -71.22 117.32 24.79
CA SER A 369 -71.77 118.02 25.97
C SER A 369 -72.88 118.96 25.55
N THR A 370 -73.87 119.14 26.43
CA THR A 370 -74.92 120.14 26.35
C THR A 370 -75.10 120.78 27.72
N ASP A 371 -74.99 122.10 27.81
CA ASP A 371 -75.09 122.84 29.07
C ASP A 371 -76.54 123.01 29.59
N ALA A 372 -76.73 123.92 30.54
CA ALA A 372 -78.03 124.19 31.16
C ALA A 372 -78.99 125.03 30.31
N TYR A 373 -78.48 125.74 29.28
CA TYR A 373 -79.24 126.66 28.43
C TYR A 373 -79.50 126.05 27.04
N GLY A 374 -78.50 125.39 26.46
CA GLY A 374 -78.64 124.60 25.24
C GLY A 374 -77.39 124.51 24.37
N ASN A 375 -76.29 125.21 24.69
CA ASN A 375 -75.11 125.21 23.82
C ASN A 375 -74.45 123.83 23.81
N MET A 376 -73.73 123.51 22.72
CA MET A 376 -73.16 122.18 22.52
C MET A 376 -71.69 122.20 22.09
N ALA A 377 -70.91 121.31 22.69
CA ALA A 377 -69.52 121.00 22.32
C ALA A 377 -69.37 119.52 22.00
N THR A 378 -68.34 119.13 21.23
CA THR A 378 -68.06 117.72 20.95
C THR A 378 -66.57 117.45 20.82
N ALA A 379 -66.11 116.36 21.44
CA ALA A 379 -64.76 115.81 21.38
C ALA A 379 -64.77 114.36 20.87
N THR A 380 -63.63 113.86 20.39
CA THR A 380 -63.48 112.47 19.91
C THR A 380 -62.17 111.86 20.36
N ALA A 381 -62.17 110.54 20.57
CA ALA A 381 -61.00 109.73 20.89
C ALA A 381 -61.00 108.41 20.09
N GLU A 382 -59.84 107.79 19.92
CA GLU A 382 -59.72 106.43 19.36
C GLU A 382 -59.60 105.41 20.51
N MET A 383 -60.41 104.34 20.43
CA MET A 383 -60.40 103.19 21.33
C MET A 383 -59.94 101.96 20.54
N VAL A 384 -58.86 101.32 20.98
CA VAL A 384 -58.35 100.07 20.39
C VAL A 384 -58.73 98.90 21.29
N VAL A 385 -59.24 97.83 20.69
CA VAL A 385 -59.71 96.61 21.37
C VAL A 385 -59.06 95.41 20.69
N ASP A 386 -58.43 94.53 21.48
CA ASP A 386 -57.96 93.22 21.02
C ASP A 386 -58.28 92.16 22.08
N THR A 387 -59.39 91.45 21.91
CA THR A 387 -59.83 90.38 22.81
C THR A 387 -59.58 88.97 22.23
N PHE A 388 -58.66 88.80 21.29
CA PHE A 388 -58.55 87.55 20.52
C PHE A 388 -57.12 86.98 20.48
N ALA A 389 -56.97 85.71 20.84
CA ALA A 389 -55.73 84.96 20.64
C ALA A 389 -55.99 83.64 19.87
N GLU A 390 -55.04 83.25 19.01
CA GLU A 390 -55.02 81.92 18.37
C GLU A 390 -53.69 81.18 18.50
N VAL A 391 -53.76 79.85 18.59
CA VAL A 391 -52.62 78.93 18.45
C VAL A 391 -53.09 77.57 17.94
N ALA A 392 -52.31 76.96 17.06
CA ALA A 392 -52.52 75.59 16.58
C ALA A 392 -51.18 74.87 16.41
N ILE A 393 -51.18 73.55 16.59
CA ILE A 393 -50.05 72.66 16.33
C ILE A 393 -50.32 71.98 14.98
N THR A 394 -49.43 72.14 14.00
CA THR A 394 -49.65 71.70 12.60
C THR A 394 -48.81 70.51 12.19
N GLY A 395 -47.73 70.19 12.92
CA GLY A 395 -46.93 69.00 12.65
C GLY A 395 -45.74 68.84 13.60
N ASN A 396 -45.07 67.70 13.48
CA ASN A 396 -43.83 67.36 14.19
C ASN A 396 -42.79 66.82 13.18
N ASN A 397 -41.77 66.09 13.64
CA ASN A 397 -40.79 65.41 12.77
C ASN A 397 -40.69 63.88 13.01
N SER A 398 -41.80 63.21 13.38
CA SER A 398 -41.86 61.75 13.54
C SER A 398 -42.06 61.02 12.20
N GLY A 399 -41.01 61.01 11.38
CA GLY A 399 -40.96 60.21 10.15
C GLY A 399 -42.10 60.44 9.15
N ALA A 400 -42.58 59.34 8.57
CA ALA A 400 -43.70 59.28 7.63
C ALA A 400 -44.82 58.31 8.07
N ASP A 401 -44.55 57.50 9.09
CA ASP A 401 -45.46 56.66 9.85
C ASP A 401 -46.15 57.42 10.99
N GLY A 402 -45.52 58.48 11.51
CA GLY A 402 -46.05 59.30 12.60
C GLY A 402 -45.62 58.83 13.99
N ILE A 403 -44.55 58.03 14.09
CA ILE A 403 -44.07 57.41 15.33
C ILE A 403 -42.61 57.80 15.54
N TYR A 404 -42.26 58.41 16.68
CA TYR A 404 -40.84 58.64 16.98
C TYR A 404 -40.15 57.32 17.31
N ASN A 405 -39.30 56.85 16.40
CA ASN A 405 -38.51 55.64 16.61
C ASN A 405 -37.18 55.89 17.35
N GLY A 406 -36.46 54.82 17.66
CA GLY A 406 -35.19 54.85 18.42
C GLY A 406 -34.08 55.69 17.78
N ALA A 407 -34.08 55.87 16.45
CA ALA A 407 -33.14 56.77 15.78
C ALA A 407 -33.63 58.22 15.83
N GLU A 408 -34.94 58.45 15.73
CA GLU A 408 -35.53 59.78 15.73
C GLU A 408 -35.55 60.46 17.10
N VAL A 409 -35.77 59.72 18.21
CA VAL A 409 -35.63 60.29 19.57
C VAL A 409 -34.19 60.72 19.89
N GLY A 410 -33.20 60.13 19.21
CA GLY A 410 -31.80 60.53 19.30
C GLY A 410 -31.50 61.84 18.56
N ASN A 411 -32.34 62.23 17.61
CA ASN A 411 -32.28 63.48 16.86
C ASN A 411 -33.10 64.58 17.54
N ALA A 412 -32.90 65.83 17.12
CA ALA A 412 -33.69 66.95 17.63
C ALA A 412 -35.18 66.77 17.31
N THR A 413 -36.03 66.87 18.33
CA THR A 413 -37.49 66.80 18.21
C THR A 413 -38.01 68.19 17.86
N VAL A 414 -38.68 68.34 16.71
CA VAL A 414 -39.18 69.65 16.23
C VAL A 414 -40.71 69.63 16.21
N MET A 415 -41.31 70.59 16.90
CA MET A 415 -42.76 70.84 16.89
C MET A 415 -43.06 72.11 16.09
N ASN A 416 -44.06 72.07 15.22
CA ASN A 416 -44.42 73.17 14.32
C ASN A 416 -45.90 73.55 14.47
N GLY A 417 -46.22 74.81 14.23
CA GLY A 417 -47.58 75.30 14.36
C GLY A 417 -47.80 76.72 13.84
N THR A 418 -48.97 77.26 14.15
CA THR A 418 -49.36 78.64 13.85
C THR A 418 -49.89 79.37 15.09
N ALA A 419 -49.83 80.69 15.05
CA ALA A 419 -50.40 81.66 16.00
C ALA A 419 -50.44 83.04 15.30
N GLN A 420 -51.03 84.07 15.93
CA GLN A 420 -50.90 85.45 15.42
C GLN A 420 -49.43 85.86 15.24
N ALA A 421 -49.19 86.71 14.25
CA ALA A 421 -47.85 87.19 13.91
C ALA A 421 -47.26 88.03 15.06
N GLY A 422 -46.07 87.63 15.53
CA GLY A 422 -45.38 88.30 16.64
C GLY A 422 -45.69 87.75 18.04
N SER A 423 -46.72 86.90 18.19
CA SER A 423 -47.07 86.30 19.49
C SER A 423 -45.94 85.43 20.07
N SER A 424 -45.81 85.46 21.39
CA SER A 424 -44.90 84.59 22.15
C SER A 424 -45.54 83.22 22.34
N VAL A 425 -44.90 82.16 21.86
CA VAL A 425 -45.42 80.78 21.92
C VAL A 425 -44.53 79.93 22.83
N VAL A 426 -45.11 79.45 23.94
CA VAL A 426 -44.48 78.50 24.87
C VAL A 426 -44.94 77.09 24.52
N VAL A 427 -44.02 76.25 24.04
CA VAL A 427 -44.27 74.87 23.65
C VAL A 427 -43.66 73.94 24.71
N THR A 428 -44.46 73.02 25.25
CA THR A 428 -44.05 72.07 26.28
C THR A 428 -44.34 70.64 25.83
N LEU A 429 -43.33 69.77 25.95
CA LEU A 429 -43.45 68.33 25.80
C LEU A 429 -43.66 67.68 27.17
N THR A 430 -44.61 66.76 27.24
CA THR A 430 -44.91 65.96 28.43
C THR A 430 -44.97 64.47 28.09
N GLY A 431 -44.48 63.64 29.00
CA GLY A 431 -44.54 62.17 28.89
C GLY A 431 -45.87 61.60 29.38
N GLN A 432 -45.98 60.27 29.36
CA GLN A 432 -47.24 59.57 29.61
C GLN A 432 -47.79 59.75 31.04
N SER A 433 -46.93 60.10 32.02
CA SER A 433 -47.35 60.37 33.41
C SER A 433 -47.60 61.85 33.70
N GLY A 434 -47.57 62.72 32.68
CA GLY A 434 -47.73 64.17 32.82
C GLY A 434 -46.46 64.90 33.30
N GLU A 435 -45.32 64.21 33.32
CA GLU A 435 -44.00 64.78 33.58
C GLU A 435 -43.55 65.66 32.41
N VAL A 436 -43.03 66.87 32.70
CA VAL A 436 -42.47 67.76 31.68
C VAL A 436 -41.12 67.22 31.23
N LEU A 437 -41.02 66.91 29.93
CA LEU A 437 -39.80 66.45 29.27
C LEU A 437 -38.95 67.63 28.80
N GLY A 438 -39.59 68.70 28.34
CA GLY A 438 -38.94 69.96 27.99
C GLY A 438 -39.94 71.07 27.69
N THR A 439 -39.49 72.33 27.84
CA THR A 439 -40.27 73.53 27.48
C THR A 439 -39.37 74.47 26.69
N GLN A 440 -39.87 75.01 25.60
CA GLN A 440 -39.22 75.99 24.73
C GLN A 440 -40.13 77.20 24.52
N ALA A 441 -39.56 78.40 24.46
CA ALA A 441 -40.28 79.63 24.14
C ALA A 441 -39.75 80.19 22.82
N VAL A 442 -40.65 80.45 21.88
CA VAL A 442 -40.35 80.91 20.51
C VAL A 442 -41.33 82.01 20.10
N ALA A 443 -40.97 82.86 19.14
CA ALA A 443 -41.91 83.85 18.59
C ALA A 443 -42.55 83.31 17.31
N ALA A 444 -43.85 83.57 17.12
CA ALA A 444 -44.50 83.41 15.85
C ALA A 444 -43.97 84.44 14.84
N THR A 445 -43.59 84.00 13.64
CA THR A 445 -43.06 84.87 12.59
C THR A 445 -44.10 85.86 12.08
N SER A 446 -43.69 86.82 11.25
CA SER A 446 -44.58 87.70 10.50
C SER A 446 -45.54 86.99 9.53
N SER A 447 -45.40 85.67 9.34
CA SER A 447 -46.31 84.79 8.60
C SER A 447 -47.21 83.93 9.49
N GLY A 448 -47.25 84.21 10.80
CA GLY A 448 -48.08 83.48 11.77
C GLY A 448 -47.64 82.04 12.03
N THR A 449 -46.38 81.69 11.74
CA THR A 449 -45.84 80.33 11.91
C THR A 449 -44.82 80.28 13.03
N TRP A 450 -44.81 79.20 13.82
CA TRP A 450 -43.79 78.95 14.84
C TRP A 450 -43.20 77.54 14.68
N SER A 451 -41.96 77.39 15.15
CA SER A 451 -41.24 76.11 15.20
C SER A 451 -40.41 76.07 16.49
N ALA A 452 -40.53 74.99 17.26
CA ALA A 452 -39.86 74.79 18.54
C ALA A 452 -39.04 73.49 18.48
N GLU A 453 -37.72 73.64 18.50
CA GLU A 453 -36.75 72.54 18.50
C GLU A 453 -36.35 72.17 19.94
N PHE A 454 -36.39 70.88 20.25
CA PHE A 454 -35.94 70.27 21.50
C PHE A 454 -34.76 69.35 21.21
N ALA A 455 -33.73 69.34 22.05
CA ALA A 455 -32.50 68.60 21.81
C ALA A 455 -32.72 67.07 21.73
N GLY A 456 -31.83 66.36 21.03
CA GLY A 456 -31.84 64.90 20.98
C GLY A 456 -31.80 64.27 22.37
N GLY A 457 -32.62 63.25 22.58
CA GLY A 457 -32.85 62.62 23.89
C GLY A 457 -33.83 63.36 24.81
N THR A 458 -34.52 64.42 24.35
CA THR A 458 -35.61 65.04 25.14
C THR A 458 -36.80 64.09 25.31
N LEU A 459 -37.08 63.25 24.31
CA LEU A 459 -38.01 62.13 24.44
C LEU A 459 -37.25 60.91 25.00
N PRO A 460 -37.63 60.38 26.18
CA PRO A 460 -37.08 59.11 26.67
C PRO A 460 -37.37 57.94 25.72
N GLY A 461 -36.48 56.95 25.68
CA GLY A 461 -36.78 55.68 25.00
C GLY A 461 -37.88 54.89 25.72
N GLY A 462 -38.78 54.27 24.97
CA GLY A 462 -39.95 53.55 25.47
C GLY A 462 -40.98 53.26 24.37
N GLU A 463 -42.07 52.58 24.74
CA GLU A 463 -43.31 52.46 23.94
C GLU A 463 -44.43 53.20 24.70
N TYR A 464 -44.79 54.41 24.27
CA TYR A 464 -45.77 55.28 24.94
C TYR A 464 -46.33 56.38 24.02
N ASN A 465 -47.30 57.16 24.52
CA ASN A 465 -47.74 58.39 23.86
C ASN A 465 -47.23 59.60 24.65
N ALA A 466 -46.54 60.51 23.98
CA ALA A 466 -46.18 61.82 24.49
C ALA A 466 -47.25 62.86 24.12
N THR A 467 -47.30 63.97 24.86
CA THR A 467 -48.22 65.09 24.61
C THR A 467 -47.44 66.38 24.43
N VAL A 468 -47.70 67.09 23.34
CA VAL A 468 -47.24 68.47 23.12
C VAL A 468 -48.37 69.44 23.44
N THR A 469 -48.05 70.51 24.17
CA THR A 469 -48.95 71.65 24.44
C THR A 469 -48.27 72.94 23.99
N ALA A 470 -48.95 73.76 23.22
CA ALA A 470 -48.51 75.09 22.80
C ALA A 470 -49.46 76.15 23.36
N VAL A 471 -48.90 77.13 24.07
CA VAL A 471 -49.61 78.30 24.59
C VAL A 471 -49.06 79.53 23.86
N ALA A 472 -49.91 80.27 23.14
CA ALA A 472 -49.51 81.55 22.57
C ALA A 472 -50.07 82.69 23.42
N THR A 473 -49.29 83.77 23.55
CA THR A 473 -49.70 85.05 24.12
C THR A 473 -49.37 86.15 23.10
N ASP A 474 -50.34 86.98 22.76
CA ASP A 474 -50.20 88.09 21.79
C ASP A 474 -49.56 89.35 22.42
N THR A 475 -49.67 90.49 21.74
CA THR A 475 -49.13 91.78 22.19
C THR A 475 -50.05 92.58 23.12
N ALA A 476 -51.36 92.30 23.14
CA ALA A 476 -52.31 92.88 24.10
C ALA A 476 -52.36 92.09 25.42
N GLY A 477 -51.89 90.84 25.40
CA GLY A 477 -51.78 89.94 26.55
C GLY A 477 -52.79 88.78 26.54
N ASN A 478 -53.67 88.67 25.53
CA ASN A 478 -54.58 87.53 25.45
C ASN A 478 -53.78 86.26 25.20
N SER A 479 -54.33 85.11 25.60
CA SER A 479 -53.64 83.83 25.49
C SER A 479 -54.53 82.70 25.00
N ALA A 480 -54.01 81.92 24.06
CA ALA A 480 -54.64 80.73 23.49
C ALA A 480 -53.84 79.47 23.84
N THR A 481 -54.46 78.29 23.78
CA THR A 481 -53.79 77.01 24.06
C THR A 481 -54.27 75.91 23.13
N SER A 482 -53.34 75.13 22.60
CA SER A 482 -53.56 73.94 21.77
C SER A 482 -52.73 72.77 22.31
N SER A 483 -53.21 71.54 22.17
CA SER A 483 -52.45 70.34 22.56
C SER A 483 -52.75 69.17 21.64
N SER A 484 -51.78 68.25 21.52
CA SER A 484 -51.87 67.06 20.68
C SER A 484 -51.00 65.93 21.24
N THR A 485 -51.35 64.68 20.94
CA THR A 485 -50.63 63.47 21.37
C THR A 485 -49.98 62.76 20.19
N PHE A 486 -48.77 62.25 20.37
CA PHE A 486 -48.05 61.48 19.36
C PHE A 486 -47.35 60.26 19.99
N PRO A 487 -47.24 59.12 19.26
CA PRO A 487 -46.57 57.94 19.76
C PRO A 487 -45.04 58.06 19.70
N VAL A 488 -44.41 57.39 20.64
CA VAL A 488 -42.97 57.12 20.72
C VAL A 488 -42.83 55.61 20.90
N ASP A 489 -42.09 54.95 20.02
CA ASP A 489 -41.81 53.51 20.11
C ASP A 489 -40.35 53.27 19.74
N THR A 490 -39.54 52.94 20.74
CA THR A 490 -38.10 52.69 20.58
C THR A 490 -37.72 51.25 20.95
N ILE A 491 -38.67 50.30 20.95
CA ILE A 491 -38.46 48.96 21.52
C ILE A 491 -38.86 47.86 20.54
N THR A 492 -37.87 47.15 20.02
CA THR A 492 -38.05 45.82 19.42
C THR A 492 -37.24 44.74 20.15
N ASN A 493 -37.35 43.48 19.73
CA ASN A 493 -36.56 42.38 20.25
C ASN A 493 -36.37 41.27 19.20
N VAL A 494 -35.27 40.52 19.33
CA VAL A 494 -35.02 39.27 18.63
C VAL A 494 -34.21 38.31 19.51
N ALA A 495 -34.53 37.02 19.45
CA ALA A 495 -33.75 35.94 20.07
C ALA A 495 -33.78 34.69 19.18
N ILE A 496 -32.66 33.98 19.10
CA ILE A 496 -32.58 32.63 18.51
C ILE A 496 -32.86 31.64 19.65
N THR A 497 -33.82 30.72 19.47
CA THR A 497 -34.27 29.80 20.54
C THR A 497 -34.04 28.33 20.23
N GLY A 498 -33.63 27.97 19.00
CA GLY A 498 -33.21 26.61 18.66
C GLY A 498 -32.97 26.40 17.16
N ASN A 499 -32.20 25.36 16.85
CA ASN A 499 -31.95 24.84 15.50
C ASN A 499 -32.65 23.48 15.33
N ASN A 500 -32.28 22.69 14.31
CA ASN A 500 -32.59 21.25 14.24
C ASN A 500 -31.33 20.38 14.14
N ALA A 501 -30.20 20.88 14.65
CA ALA A 501 -29.09 20.01 15.00
C ALA A 501 -29.54 19.02 16.10
N GLY A 502 -28.80 17.94 16.28
CA GLY A 502 -29.12 16.83 17.16
C GLY A 502 -29.20 17.18 18.66
N ALA A 503 -29.33 16.13 19.48
CA ALA A 503 -29.33 16.27 20.94
C ALA A 503 -27.98 16.72 21.54
N ASP A 504 -26.93 16.70 20.72
CA ASP A 504 -25.58 17.21 20.91
C ASP A 504 -25.42 18.70 20.52
N SER A 505 -26.33 19.23 19.68
CA SER A 505 -26.33 20.59 19.11
C SER A 505 -25.29 20.84 17.99
N THR A 506 -24.67 19.79 17.44
CA THR A 506 -23.76 19.85 16.28
C THR A 506 -24.50 19.36 15.04
N TYR A 507 -24.38 20.04 13.90
CA TYR A 507 -24.90 19.49 12.63
C TYR A 507 -23.95 18.42 12.08
N ASN A 508 -24.36 17.15 12.15
CA ASN A 508 -23.70 16.03 11.46
C ASN A 508 -24.08 15.95 9.96
N ASP A 509 -23.38 15.13 9.17
CA ASP A 509 -23.62 14.96 7.71
C ASP A 509 -25.07 14.57 7.41
N ALA A 510 -25.62 13.63 8.20
CA ALA A 510 -27.00 13.18 8.04
C ALA A 510 -28.02 14.31 8.29
N GLU A 511 -27.74 15.25 9.19
CA GLU A 511 -28.58 16.41 9.48
C GLU A 511 -28.35 17.56 8.50
N ALA A 512 -27.11 17.82 8.08
CA ALA A 512 -26.76 18.80 7.04
C ALA A 512 -27.33 18.44 5.65
N ALA A 513 -27.49 17.14 5.38
CA ALA A 513 -28.23 16.62 4.23
C ALA A 513 -29.75 16.85 4.30
N THR A 514 -30.30 17.30 5.45
CA THR A 514 -31.71 17.69 5.61
C THR A 514 -31.90 19.22 5.55
N VAL A 515 -33.15 19.67 5.63
CA VAL A 515 -33.49 21.10 5.68
C VAL A 515 -33.11 21.67 7.04
N ALA A 516 -32.02 22.44 7.08
CA ALA A 516 -31.62 23.18 8.28
C ALA A 516 -32.67 24.26 8.61
N ALA A 517 -33.18 24.25 9.83
CA ALA A 517 -34.28 25.06 10.31
C ALA A 517 -33.85 25.80 11.58
N LEU A 518 -33.97 27.13 11.56
CA LEU A 518 -33.70 27.98 12.72
C LEU A 518 -35.00 28.57 13.24
N ASN A 519 -35.13 28.58 14.56
CA ASN A 519 -36.32 29.02 15.28
C ASN A 519 -35.93 30.09 16.29
N GLY A 520 -36.84 31.04 16.52
CA GLY A 520 -36.62 32.10 17.48
C GLY A 520 -37.88 32.86 17.83
N THR A 521 -37.68 33.95 18.58
CA THR A 521 -38.71 34.92 18.92
C THR A 521 -38.32 36.32 18.46
N ALA A 522 -39.32 37.15 18.21
CA ALA A 522 -39.20 38.58 17.97
C ALA A 522 -40.54 39.27 18.31
N GLN A 523 -40.57 40.60 18.30
CA GLN A 523 -41.81 41.36 18.45
C GLN A 523 -42.88 40.92 17.40
N PRO A 524 -44.14 40.68 17.79
CA PRO A 524 -45.17 40.18 16.86
C PRO A 524 -45.34 41.09 15.64
N GLY A 525 -45.22 40.53 14.43
CA GLY A 525 -45.30 41.29 13.18
C GLY A 525 -43.99 41.90 12.69
N ALA A 526 -42.89 41.85 13.47
CA ALA A 526 -41.57 42.31 13.01
C ALA A 526 -41.04 41.47 11.84
N SER A 527 -40.29 42.11 10.94
CA SER A 527 -39.56 41.46 9.84
C SER A 527 -38.21 40.97 10.36
N VAL A 528 -38.01 39.65 10.39
CA VAL A 528 -36.77 39.01 10.85
C VAL A 528 -35.94 38.54 9.66
N VAL A 529 -34.73 39.07 9.53
CA VAL A 529 -33.71 38.64 8.56
C VAL A 529 -32.71 37.76 9.29
N VAL A 530 -32.54 36.51 8.84
CA VAL A 530 -31.64 35.51 9.44
C VAL A 530 -30.57 35.10 8.42
N THR A 531 -29.31 35.29 8.78
CA THR A 531 -28.14 35.04 7.92
C THR A 531 -27.22 34.01 8.56
N LEU A 532 -26.85 33.00 7.78
CA LEU A 532 -25.78 32.05 8.09
C LEU A 532 -24.46 32.57 7.51
N THR A 533 -23.43 32.67 8.34
CA THR A 533 -22.08 33.10 7.95
C THR A 533 -21.07 32.01 8.34
N GLY A 534 -20.31 31.51 7.36
CA GLY A 534 -19.27 30.52 7.59
C GLY A 534 -17.99 31.12 8.19
N PRO A 535 -17.00 30.28 8.56
CA PRO A 535 -15.80 30.69 9.30
C PRO A 535 -14.90 31.69 8.54
N THR A 536 -15.03 31.76 7.21
CA THR A 536 -14.33 32.72 6.33
C THR A 536 -15.03 34.08 6.21
N GLY A 537 -16.14 34.30 6.91
CA GLY A 537 -17.00 35.48 6.73
C GLY A 537 -17.92 35.40 5.51
N ALA A 538 -17.91 34.29 4.76
CA ALA A 538 -18.78 34.09 3.61
C ALA A 538 -20.22 33.78 4.05
N THR A 539 -21.20 34.49 3.49
CA THR A 539 -22.63 34.19 3.68
C THR A 539 -22.99 32.84 3.02
N LEU A 540 -23.41 31.87 3.83
CA LEU A 540 -23.90 30.56 3.37
C LEU A 540 -25.38 30.65 2.94
N GLY A 541 -26.15 31.57 3.53
CA GLY A 541 -27.50 31.90 3.09
C GLY A 541 -28.18 32.94 3.97
N THR A 542 -29.12 33.69 3.39
CA THR A 542 -29.96 34.67 4.09
C THR A 542 -31.43 34.37 3.80
N GLN A 543 -32.27 34.43 4.82
CA GLN A 543 -33.72 34.23 4.73
C GLN A 543 -34.44 35.35 5.49
N THR A 544 -35.64 35.72 5.02
CA THR A 544 -36.48 36.74 5.67
C THR A 544 -37.86 36.18 5.98
N VAL A 545 -38.37 36.42 7.19
CA VAL A 545 -39.66 35.94 7.66
C VAL A 545 -40.32 36.97 8.58
N THR A 546 -41.65 37.10 8.55
CA THR A 546 -42.38 37.93 9.52
C THR A 546 -42.68 37.13 10.77
N ALA A 547 -42.36 37.67 11.95
CA ALA A 547 -42.71 37.07 13.23
C ALA A 547 -44.24 36.94 13.38
N THR A 548 -44.71 35.77 13.85
CA THR A 548 -46.13 35.49 13.99
C THR A 548 -46.80 36.39 15.04
N SER A 549 -48.13 36.40 15.08
CA SER A 549 -48.89 37.06 16.16
C SER A 549 -48.62 36.48 17.57
N GLY A 550 -47.91 35.35 17.68
CA GLY A 550 -47.40 34.79 18.93
C GLY A 550 -45.95 35.18 19.25
N GLY A 551 -45.32 36.05 18.44
CA GLY A 551 -43.93 36.49 18.62
C GLY A 551 -42.87 35.44 18.25
N THR A 552 -43.23 34.39 17.50
CA THR A 552 -42.30 33.35 17.05
C THR A 552 -41.94 33.48 15.58
N TRP A 553 -40.74 33.03 15.20
CA TRP A 553 -40.33 32.91 13.80
C TRP A 553 -39.60 31.59 13.55
N THR A 554 -39.67 31.11 12.31
CA THR A 554 -38.91 29.95 11.80
C THR A 554 -38.44 30.27 10.38
N VAL A 555 -37.16 30.04 10.09
CA VAL A 555 -36.61 30.02 8.72
C VAL A 555 -36.12 28.61 8.38
N GLN A 556 -36.09 28.30 7.09
CA GLN A 556 -35.59 27.03 6.56
C GLN A 556 -34.58 27.29 5.44
N TYR A 557 -33.46 26.59 5.45
CA TYR A 557 -32.42 26.61 4.43
C TYR A 557 -32.45 25.27 3.67
N PRO A 558 -32.22 25.24 2.34
CA PRO A 558 -32.15 24.01 1.58
C PRO A 558 -31.17 22.97 2.15
N SER A 559 -31.42 21.69 1.89
CA SER A 559 -30.46 20.61 2.18
C SER A 559 -29.10 20.88 1.56
N ASN A 560 -28.02 20.65 2.32
CA ASN A 560 -26.64 20.97 1.96
C ASN A 560 -26.36 22.49 1.78
N SER A 561 -27.09 23.37 2.49
CA SER A 561 -26.71 24.79 2.62
C SER A 561 -25.50 25.01 3.53
N LEU A 562 -25.11 23.98 4.29
CA LEU A 562 -23.88 23.90 5.04
C LEU A 562 -22.88 23.08 4.20
N PRO A 563 -21.72 23.64 3.80
CA PRO A 563 -20.63 22.88 3.19
C PRO A 563 -20.13 21.72 4.06
N ALA A 564 -19.52 20.71 3.44
CA ALA A 564 -18.84 19.64 4.18
C ALA A 564 -17.56 20.15 4.87
N GLY A 565 -17.31 19.68 6.09
CA GLY A 565 -16.19 20.08 6.95
C GLY A 565 -16.54 20.09 8.45
N GLU A 566 -15.53 20.40 9.27
CA GLU A 566 -15.62 20.68 10.71
C GLU A 566 -15.38 22.20 10.92
N TYR A 567 -16.38 22.95 11.39
CA TYR A 567 -16.29 24.40 11.63
C TYR A 567 -17.52 25.00 12.36
N ASP A 568 -17.35 26.18 12.98
CA ASP A 568 -18.46 26.99 13.50
C ASP A 568 -19.18 27.81 12.40
N VAL A 569 -20.51 27.79 12.40
CA VAL A 569 -21.36 28.75 11.68
C VAL A 569 -21.82 29.85 12.62
N THR A 570 -21.63 31.11 12.24
CA THR A 570 -22.29 32.24 12.91
C THR A 570 -23.66 32.49 12.30
N VAL A 571 -24.70 32.32 13.11
CA VAL A 571 -26.06 32.78 12.82
C VAL A 571 -26.20 34.21 13.32
N THR A 572 -26.67 35.12 12.46
CA THR A 572 -27.11 36.46 12.85
C THR A 572 -28.59 36.62 12.52
N ALA A 573 -29.41 37.01 13.49
CA ALA A 573 -30.81 37.35 13.29
C ALA A 573 -31.06 38.81 13.65
N VAL A 574 -31.60 39.58 12.71
CA VAL A 574 -31.99 40.99 12.87
C VAL A 574 -33.50 41.07 12.77
N ALA A 575 -34.19 41.60 13.77
CA ALA A 575 -35.61 41.93 13.65
C ALA A 575 -35.79 43.44 13.52
N THR A 576 -36.59 43.85 12.53
CA THR A 576 -37.05 45.23 12.36
C THR A 576 -38.57 45.29 12.54
N ASP A 577 -39.06 46.18 13.39
CA ASP A 577 -40.49 46.31 13.69
C ASP A 577 -41.24 47.19 12.67
N ALA A 578 -42.48 47.57 13.00
CA ALA A 578 -43.31 48.42 12.15
C ALA A 578 -42.97 49.93 12.25
N SER A 579 -42.26 50.33 13.31
CA SER A 579 -41.80 51.69 13.62
C SER A 579 -40.37 51.94 13.10
N GLY A 580 -39.70 50.90 12.59
CA GLY A 580 -38.34 50.93 12.06
C GLY A 580 -37.24 50.64 13.07
N ASN A 581 -37.56 50.36 14.35
CA ASN A 581 -36.54 49.94 15.31
C ASN A 581 -35.97 48.59 14.88
N SER A 582 -34.67 48.40 15.08
CA SER A 582 -33.99 47.14 14.72
C SER A 582 -33.10 46.64 15.85
N GLU A 583 -33.30 45.39 16.26
CA GLU A 583 -32.46 44.68 17.24
C GLU A 583 -31.74 43.52 16.55
N THR A 584 -30.51 43.23 16.98
CA THR A 584 -29.67 42.17 16.39
C THR A 584 -29.18 41.21 17.46
N THR A 585 -29.31 39.91 17.19
CA THR A 585 -28.76 38.83 18.01
C THR A 585 -27.91 37.88 17.15
N SER A 586 -26.99 37.17 17.76
CA SER A 586 -26.20 36.13 17.09
C SER A 586 -25.93 34.92 18.00
N ALA A 587 -25.70 33.78 17.37
CA ALA A 587 -25.33 32.52 18.00
C ALA A 587 -24.37 31.75 17.09
N THR A 588 -23.46 30.97 17.67
CA THR A 588 -22.69 29.98 16.90
C THR A 588 -23.39 28.62 16.92
N ILE A 589 -23.25 27.86 15.84
CA ILE A 589 -23.65 26.45 15.77
C ILE A 589 -22.46 25.69 15.17
N PRO A 590 -21.92 24.68 15.86
CA PRO A 590 -20.89 23.82 15.29
C PRO A 590 -21.48 22.94 14.19
N VAL A 591 -20.69 22.74 13.14
CA VAL A 591 -20.95 21.83 12.02
C VAL A 591 -19.78 20.87 11.99
N ASP A 592 -20.06 19.57 12.02
CA ASP A 592 -19.05 18.53 11.87
C ASP A 592 -19.64 17.42 11.03
N THR A 593 -19.26 17.39 9.76
CA THR A 593 -19.85 16.55 8.72
C THR A 593 -18.82 15.58 8.13
N ILE A 594 -17.67 15.39 8.80
CA ILE A 594 -16.55 14.60 8.27
C ILE A 594 -15.88 13.77 9.37
N THR A 595 -15.93 12.45 9.21
CA THR A 595 -15.04 11.53 9.93
C THR A 595 -14.12 10.80 8.95
N HIS A 596 -13.11 10.11 9.45
CA HIS A 596 -12.12 9.42 8.62
C HIS A 596 -11.53 8.18 9.32
N VAL A 597 -11.26 7.13 8.55
CA VAL A 597 -10.49 5.95 9.01
C VAL A 597 -9.63 5.33 7.89
N GLU A 598 -8.45 4.82 8.23
CA GLU A 598 -7.56 4.05 7.34
C GLU A 598 -7.05 2.77 8.02
N ILE A 599 -6.70 1.75 7.23
CA ILE A 599 -5.97 0.55 7.68
C ILE A 599 -4.51 0.70 7.27
N ALA A 600 -3.59 0.88 8.23
CA ALA A 600 -2.18 1.08 7.96
C ALA A 600 -1.37 -0.23 7.92
N GLN A 601 -1.63 -1.17 8.84
CA GLN A 601 -0.91 -2.45 8.90
C GLN A 601 -1.80 -3.63 9.35
N ILE A 602 -1.37 -4.82 8.93
CA ILE A 602 -1.92 -6.12 9.32
C ILE A 602 -0.74 -6.98 9.80
N GLU A 603 -0.47 -6.92 11.10
CA GLU A 603 0.56 -7.70 11.79
C GLU A 603 0.10 -9.15 12.03
N GLY A 604 1.05 -10.09 12.10
CA GLY A 604 0.78 -11.55 12.04
C GLY A 604 1.11 -12.16 10.67
N GLN A 605 1.60 -11.36 9.73
CA GLN A 605 2.23 -11.83 8.50
C GLN A 605 3.67 -12.27 8.75
N ALA A 606 4.17 -13.29 8.04
CA ALA A 606 5.57 -13.68 8.12
C ALA A 606 6.46 -12.60 7.49
N ALA A 607 7.56 -12.22 8.16
CA ALA A 607 8.35 -11.03 7.81
C ALA A 607 8.83 -11.04 6.35
N GLY A 608 8.34 -10.06 5.56
CA GLY A 608 8.66 -9.90 4.14
C GLY A 608 7.83 -10.73 3.15
N THR A 609 6.85 -11.53 3.62
CA THR A 609 5.99 -12.35 2.74
C THR A 609 4.74 -11.62 2.24
N GLY A 610 4.16 -10.72 3.04
CA GLY A 610 2.84 -10.14 2.77
C GLY A 610 1.65 -11.05 3.12
N VAL A 611 1.90 -12.21 3.75
CA VAL A 611 0.91 -13.29 3.93
C VAL A 611 0.84 -13.75 5.40
N VAL A 612 -0.39 -13.91 5.90
CA VAL A 612 -0.66 -14.58 7.19
C VAL A 612 -0.49 -16.09 6.99
N ASN A 613 0.58 -16.65 7.56
CA ASN A 613 0.89 -18.07 7.43
C ASN A 613 0.27 -18.91 8.56
N ALA A 614 0.46 -20.24 8.55
CA ALA A 614 -0.11 -21.14 9.56
C ALA A 614 0.35 -20.85 11.01
N ALA A 615 1.53 -20.25 11.21
CA ALA A 615 1.99 -19.84 12.53
C ALA A 615 1.36 -18.50 12.94
N GLY A 616 1.41 -17.49 12.07
CA GLY A 616 0.78 -16.18 12.33
C GLY A 616 -0.74 -16.27 12.48
N HIS A 617 -1.39 -17.20 11.79
CA HIS A 617 -2.80 -17.53 11.99
C HIS A 617 -3.08 -18.04 13.41
N ALA A 618 -2.23 -18.93 13.93
CA ALA A 618 -2.38 -19.54 15.24
C ALA A 618 -2.06 -18.58 16.41
N ASP A 619 -1.05 -17.72 16.24
CA ASP A 619 -0.71 -16.67 17.21
C ASP A 619 -1.75 -15.53 17.23
N GLY A 620 -2.42 -15.28 16.09
CA GLY A 620 -3.42 -14.23 15.91
C GLY A 620 -2.91 -13.06 15.07
N VAL A 621 -3.87 -12.31 14.51
CA VAL A 621 -3.61 -11.18 13.60
C VAL A 621 -3.96 -9.88 14.29
N THR A 622 -3.02 -8.93 14.37
CA THR A 622 -3.28 -7.59 14.90
C THR A 622 -3.41 -6.61 13.74
N MET A 623 -4.45 -5.79 13.73
CA MET A 623 -4.69 -4.80 12.69
C MET A 623 -4.61 -3.41 13.31
N SER A 624 -3.92 -2.50 12.65
CA SER A 624 -3.71 -1.14 13.13
C SER A 624 -3.84 -0.12 12.00
N GLY A 625 -4.14 1.11 12.38
CA GLY A 625 -4.44 2.17 11.44
C GLY A 625 -4.60 3.52 12.10
N THR A 626 -5.12 4.45 11.32
CA THR A 626 -5.38 5.84 11.68
C THR A 626 -6.87 6.15 11.55
N GLY A 627 -7.31 7.20 12.23
CA GLY A 627 -8.66 7.73 12.10
C GLY A 627 -8.88 8.94 13.00
N GLU A 628 -10.11 9.38 13.08
CA GLU A 628 -10.50 10.51 13.93
C GLU A 628 -10.42 10.16 15.44
N PRO A 629 -9.69 10.95 16.27
CA PRO A 629 -9.50 10.67 17.70
C PRO A 629 -10.81 10.55 18.49
N GLY A 630 -11.03 9.40 19.14
CA GLY A 630 -12.22 9.12 19.93
C GLY A 630 -13.37 8.44 19.17
N GLY A 631 -13.29 8.33 17.84
CA GLY A 631 -14.28 7.59 17.04
C GLY A 631 -14.28 6.09 17.35
N ASN A 632 -15.47 5.49 17.36
CA ASN A 632 -15.69 4.07 17.58
C ASN A 632 -15.46 3.29 16.28
N ILE A 633 -14.56 2.31 16.29
CA ILE A 633 -14.26 1.50 15.10
C ILE A 633 -14.78 0.07 15.19
N THR A 634 -15.22 -0.47 14.06
CA THR A 634 -15.51 -1.90 13.86
C THR A 634 -14.72 -2.42 12.67
N VAL A 635 -13.73 -3.28 12.94
CA VAL A 635 -12.95 -3.98 11.92
C VAL A 635 -13.56 -5.36 11.67
N SER A 636 -13.73 -5.74 10.41
CA SER A 636 -14.43 -6.94 9.96
C SER A 636 -13.60 -7.69 8.91
N VAL A 637 -13.43 -9.00 9.10
CA VAL A 637 -12.71 -9.88 8.15
C VAL A 637 -13.71 -10.71 7.34
N ALA A 638 -13.64 -10.64 6.02
CA ALA A 638 -14.59 -11.33 5.14
C ALA A 638 -14.52 -12.87 5.31
N GLY A 639 -15.65 -13.46 5.72
CA GLY A 639 -15.74 -14.89 6.07
C GLY A 639 -15.07 -15.28 7.40
N GLY A 640 -14.57 -14.31 8.16
CA GLY A 640 -14.02 -14.46 9.50
C GLY A 640 -14.96 -13.88 10.57
N GLY A 641 -14.39 -13.16 11.55
CA GLY A 641 -15.10 -12.43 12.58
C GLY A 641 -14.92 -10.91 12.51
N THR A 642 -15.41 -10.23 13.55
CA THR A 642 -15.23 -8.78 13.74
C THR A 642 -14.49 -8.49 15.06
N ALA A 643 -13.90 -7.31 15.17
CA ALA A 643 -13.30 -6.75 16.38
C ALA A 643 -13.66 -5.25 16.47
N THR A 644 -13.86 -4.74 17.68
CA THR A 644 -14.25 -3.35 17.94
C THR A 644 -13.20 -2.63 18.76
N GLY A 645 -13.03 -1.33 18.53
CA GLY A 645 -12.10 -0.48 19.27
C GLY A 645 -12.55 0.98 19.28
N VAL A 646 -11.69 1.86 19.80
CA VAL A 646 -11.84 3.31 19.75
C VAL A 646 -10.49 3.88 19.30
N VAL A 647 -10.51 4.90 18.44
CA VAL A 647 -9.27 5.59 18.04
C VAL A 647 -8.71 6.37 19.23
N GLY A 648 -7.39 6.25 19.46
CA GLY A 648 -6.68 6.96 20.51
C GLY A 648 -6.61 8.47 20.30
N ALA A 649 -6.27 9.19 21.36
CA ALA A 649 -6.05 10.64 21.32
C ALA A 649 -4.84 11.08 20.47
N ASP A 650 -4.07 10.13 19.93
CA ASP A 650 -2.99 10.31 18.96
C ASP A 650 -3.42 10.02 17.50
N GLY A 651 -4.71 9.75 17.27
CA GLY A 651 -5.27 9.42 15.95
C GLY A 651 -5.01 7.99 15.50
N THR A 652 -4.46 7.13 16.36
CA THR A 652 -4.13 5.73 16.01
C THR A 652 -5.13 4.73 16.60
N TRP A 653 -5.34 3.59 15.93
CA TRP A 653 -6.13 2.48 16.46
C TRP A 653 -5.42 1.14 16.26
N ASN A 654 -5.74 0.18 17.12
CA ASN A 654 -5.16 -1.16 17.10
C ASN A 654 -6.13 -2.19 17.69
N VAL A 655 -6.50 -3.23 16.94
CA VAL A 655 -7.36 -4.34 17.40
C VAL A 655 -6.72 -5.70 17.09
N ALA A 656 -6.93 -6.68 17.96
CA ALA A 656 -6.40 -8.04 17.81
C ALA A 656 -7.50 -9.05 17.49
N PHE A 657 -7.26 -9.90 16.49
CA PHE A 657 -8.11 -10.99 16.06
C PHE A 657 -7.48 -12.34 16.48
N GLN A 658 -8.29 -13.19 17.12
CA GLN A 658 -7.92 -14.56 17.43
C GLN A 658 -7.93 -15.43 16.17
N ALA A 659 -7.19 -16.55 16.18
CA ALA A 659 -7.18 -17.55 15.11
C ALA A 659 -8.58 -18.01 14.65
N SER A 660 -9.57 -18.02 15.55
CA SER A 660 -10.98 -18.36 15.27
C SER A 660 -11.76 -17.29 14.51
N GLN A 661 -11.26 -16.06 14.43
CA GLN A 661 -11.84 -14.93 13.69
C GLN A 661 -11.18 -14.73 12.32
N ILE A 662 -10.13 -15.50 11.98
CA ILE A 662 -9.41 -15.44 10.71
C ILE A 662 -9.62 -16.75 9.92
N PRO A 663 -9.99 -16.71 8.63
CA PRO A 663 -10.09 -17.91 7.79
C PRO A 663 -8.76 -18.66 7.60
N THR A 664 -8.81 -19.89 7.07
CA THR A 664 -7.63 -20.76 6.84
C THR A 664 -7.51 -21.24 5.39
N GLY A 665 -6.33 -21.75 5.02
CA GLY A 665 -5.98 -22.16 3.66
C GLY A 665 -5.57 -21.01 2.75
N GLU A 666 -5.09 -21.32 1.54
CA GLU A 666 -4.62 -20.37 0.53
C GLU A 666 -5.79 -19.54 -0.05
N ARG A 667 -5.88 -18.25 0.33
CA ARG A 667 -6.90 -17.30 -0.14
C ARG A 667 -6.52 -15.84 0.15
N THR A 668 -7.12 -14.91 -0.58
CA THR A 668 -7.22 -13.49 -0.15
C THR A 668 -8.61 -13.24 0.44
N VAL A 669 -8.70 -12.43 1.49
CA VAL A 669 -9.96 -11.95 2.07
C VAL A 669 -9.96 -10.44 2.23
N ASP A 670 -11.12 -9.83 2.09
CA ASP A 670 -11.29 -8.39 2.34
C ASP A 670 -11.31 -8.11 3.85
N VAL A 671 -10.75 -6.97 4.24
CA VAL A 671 -10.80 -6.42 5.59
C VAL A 671 -11.43 -5.04 5.50
N THR A 672 -12.55 -4.84 6.19
CA THR A 672 -13.25 -3.55 6.24
C THR A 672 -13.16 -2.98 7.65
N VAL A 673 -12.67 -1.76 7.81
CA VAL A 673 -12.91 -0.96 9.01
C VAL A 673 -14.01 0.06 8.71
N ALA A 674 -14.97 0.18 9.62
CA ALA A 674 -15.90 1.29 9.69
C ALA A 674 -15.62 2.10 10.96
N ILE A 675 -15.79 3.41 10.90
CA ILE A 675 -15.77 4.32 12.05
C ILE A 675 -17.14 5.00 12.21
N GLU A 676 -17.52 5.28 13.44
CA GLU A 676 -18.63 6.14 13.85
C GLU A 676 -18.08 7.11 14.90
N ASP A 677 -18.13 8.42 14.64
CA ASP A 677 -17.51 9.44 15.48
C ASP A 677 -18.34 9.82 16.73
N ALA A 678 -18.10 11.00 17.31
CA ALA A 678 -18.85 11.50 18.45
C ALA A 678 -20.22 12.12 18.09
N HIS A 679 -20.44 12.50 16.83
CA HIS A 679 -21.63 13.19 16.31
C HIS A 679 -22.51 12.30 15.41
N GLY A 680 -22.03 11.10 15.07
CA GLY A 680 -22.71 10.10 14.24
C GLY A 680 -22.33 10.12 12.75
N ASN A 681 -21.25 10.80 12.33
CA ASN A 681 -20.74 10.62 10.98
C ASN A 681 -20.05 9.25 10.85
N THR A 682 -19.97 8.71 9.63
CA THR A 682 -19.36 7.39 9.37
C THR A 682 -18.49 7.37 8.12
N ASP A 683 -17.28 6.81 8.23
CA ASP A 683 -16.37 6.50 7.11
C ASP A 683 -16.02 4.99 7.11
N THR A 684 -15.60 4.46 5.96
CA THR A 684 -15.19 3.06 5.82
C THR A 684 -13.98 2.90 4.90
N ALA A 685 -12.91 2.28 5.41
CA ALA A 685 -11.76 1.86 4.61
C ALA A 685 -11.72 0.35 4.40
N THR A 686 -11.29 -0.06 3.20
CA THR A 686 -11.10 -1.48 2.84
C THR A 686 -9.65 -1.77 2.46
N SER A 687 -9.15 -2.90 2.96
CA SER A 687 -7.86 -3.48 2.60
C SER A 687 -8.03 -4.97 2.30
N THR A 688 -6.97 -5.64 1.90
CA THR A 688 -6.99 -7.09 1.64
C THR A 688 -5.90 -7.79 2.43
N MET A 689 -6.22 -8.99 2.91
CA MET A 689 -5.32 -9.85 3.66
C MET A 689 -5.13 -11.16 2.90
N ALA A 690 -3.89 -11.42 2.46
CA ALA A 690 -3.50 -12.72 1.94
C ALA A 690 -3.27 -13.69 3.11
N ILE A 691 -3.83 -14.88 2.99
CA ILE A 691 -3.74 -15.98 3.95
C ILE A 691 -3.24 -17.19 3.18
N ASP A 692 -2.21 -17.87 3.70
CA ASP A 692 -1.88 -19.23 3.27
C ASP A 692 -1.43 -20.04 4.47
N THR A 693 -2.28 -20.96 4.93
CA THR A 693 -1.97 -21.83 6.08
C THR A 693 -1.72 -23.28 5.65
N ILE A 694 -1.41 -23.56 4.38
CA ILE A 694 -1.32 -24.92 3.85
C ILE A 694 -0.11 -25.12 2.91
N THR A 695 0.63 -26.21 3.14
CA THR A 695 1.61 -26.69 2.16
C THR A 695 1.64 -28.21 2.14
N ASN A 696 2.36 -28.81 1.18
CA ASN A 696 2.47 -30.25 1.02
C ASN A 696 3.86 -30.68 0.52
N VAL A 697 4.23 -31.92 0.83
CA VAL A 697 5.39 -32.61 0.24
C VAL A 697 5.12 -34.13 0.21
N ALA A 698 5.56 -34.79 -0.84
CA ALA A 698 5.59 -36.25 -0.95
C ALA A 698 6.86 -36.68 -1.70
N ILE A 699 7.44 -37.83 -1.34
CA ILE A 699 8.46 -38.52 -2.13
C ILE A 699 7.72 -39.52 -3.02
N THR A 700 7.94 -39.49 -4.33
CA THR A 700 7.22 -40.33 -5.31
C THR A 700 8.08 -41.39 -5.97
N GLY A 701 9.41 -41.31 -5.84
CA GLY A 701 10.30 -42.33 -6.38
C GLY A 701 11.79 -41.99 -6.25
N ASN A 702 12.60 -43.02 -6.39
CA ASN A 702 14.06 -43.04 -6.43
C ASN A 702 14.50 -43.79 -7.72
N ASN A 703 15.81 -44.00 -7.88
CA ASN A 703 16.39 -44.76 -9.00
C ASN A 703 17.08 -46.05 -8.51
N THR A 704 16.36 -46.83 -7.71
CA THR A 704 16.83 -48.07 -7.06
C THR A 704 15.95 -49.23 -7.51
N GLY A 705 16.13 -49.63 -8.77
CA GLY A 705 15.36 -50.67 -9.43
C GLY A 705 13.84 -50.53 -9.33
N SER A 706 13.20 -51.69 -9.16
CA SER A 706 11.79 -51.84 -8.76
C SER A 706 11.64 -52.66 -7.47
N ASP A 707 12.77 -53.06 -6.90
CA ASP A 707 13.00 -53.78 -5.65
C ASP A 707 13.29 -52.82 -4.47
N ASN A 708 13.58 -51.54 -4.75
CA ASN A 708 13.94 -50.51 -3.78
C ASN A 708 15.32 -50.73 -3.13
N VAL A 709 16.24 -51.35 -3.88
CA VAL A 709 17.65 -51.58 -3.51
C VAL A 709 18.55 -50.92 -4.56
N MET A 710 19.51 -50.10 -4.13
CA MET A 710 20.47 -49.45 -5.03
C MET A 710 21.68 -50.35 -5.24
N ASN A 711 21.82 -50.90 -6.45
CA ASN A 711 22.94 -51.77 -6.78
C ASN A 711 24.24 -51.01 -7.17
N LEU A 712 25.33 -51.74 -7.42
CA LEU A 712 26.64 -51.19 -7.81
C LEU A 712 26.61 -50.40 -9.13
N ALA A 713 25.76 -50.77 -10.08
CA ALA A 713 25.63 -50.06 -11.36
C ALA A 713 24.78 -48.78 -11.23
N GLU A 714 23.75 -48.82 -10.39
CA GLU A 714 22.88 -47.67 -10.09
C GLU A 714 23.59 -46.63 -9.23
N SER A 715 24.26 -47.06 -8.15
CA SER A 715 25.06 -46.18 -7.28
C SER A 715 26.17 -45.46 -8.04
N ALA A 716 26.82 -46.12 -9.01
CA ALA A 716 27.80 -45.50 -9.90
C ALA A 716 27.22 -44.35 -10.76
N SER A 717 25.90 -44.33 -10.98
CA SER A 717 25.19 -43.26 -11.69
C SER A 717 24.74 -42.11 -10.77
N GLY A 718 24.86 -42.26 -9.44
CA GLY A 718 24.29 -41.35 -8.44
C GLY A 718 22.81 -41.60 -8.16
N THR A 719 22.24 -40.84 -7.22
CA THR A 719 20.86 -41.02 -6.75
C THR A 719 19.98 -39.84 -7.16
N ALA A 720 18.86 -40.10 -7.82
CA ALA A 720 17.85 -39.10 -8.15
C ALA A 720 16.58 -39.38 -7.34
N LEU A 721 16.33 -38.56 -6.31
CA LEU A 721 15.10 -38.60 -5.54
C LEU A 721 14.07 -37.66 -6.17
N THR A 722 12.85 -38.13 -6.34
CA THR A 722 11.75 -37.40 -6.98
C THR A 722 10.53 -37.32 -6.07
N GLY A 723 9.74 -36.27 -6.25
CA GLY A 723 8.54 -36.07 -5.45
C GLY A 723 7.65 -34.93 -5.93
N THR A 724 6.63 -34.65 -5.14
CA THR A 724 5.74 -33.50 -5.29
C THR A 724 5.83 -32.56 -4.09
N ALA A 725 5.52 -31.29 -4.32
CA ALA A 725 5.26 -30.27 -3.30
C ALA A 725 4.37 -29.16 -3.91
N GLN A 726 3.97 -28.16 -3.12
CA GLN A 726 3.32 -26.95 -3.64
C GLN A 726 4.23 -26.27 -4.70
N PRO A 727 3.71 -25.83 -5.86
CA PRO A 727 4.52 -25.18 -6.89
C PRO A 727 5.30 -23.97 -6.35
N GLY A 728 6.58 -23.89 -6.65
CA GLY A 728 7.48 -22.85 -6.13
C GLY A 728 8.03 -23.09 -4.71
N ALA A 729 7.56 -24.11 -3.98
CA ALA A 729 8.10 -24.44 -2.66
C ALA A 729 9.56 -24.92 -2.72
N SER A 730 10.35 -24.50 -1.73
CA SER A 730 11.72 -24.95 -1.50
C SER A 730 11.71 -26.26 -0.74
N VAL A 731 12.17 -27.34 -1.38
CA VAL A 731 12.23 -28.69 -0.80
C VAL A 731 13.67 -29.03 -0.43
N VAL A 732 13.92 -29.18 0.86
CA VAL A 732 15.17 -29.72 1.41
C VAL A 732 15.05 -31.23 1.51
N VAL A 733 15.82 -31.95 0.70
CA VAL A 733 15.87 -33.42 0.67
C VAL A 733 17.17 -33.88 1.30
N SER A 734 17.08 -34.67 2.36
CA SER A 734 18.24 -35.16 3.14
C SER A 734 18.24 -36.68 3.21
N MET A 735 19.41 -37.29 3.04
CA MET A 735 19.65 -38.72 3.18
C MET A 735 20.56 -38.97 4.37
N ALA A 736 20.19 -39.91 5.24
CA ALA A 736 20.98 -40.34 6.39
C ALA A 736 21.01 -41.87 6.48
N SER A 737 22.04 -42.44 7.10
CA SER A 737 22.06 -43.87 7.43
C SER A 737 21.04 -44.20 8.52
N GLU A 738 20.77 -45.49 8.72
CA GLU A 738 19.95 -45.99 9.84
C GLU A 738 20.44 -45.51 11.22
N ALA A 739 21.76 -45.30 11.38
CA ALA A 739 22.37 -44.74 12.58
C ALA A 739 22.24 -43.19 12.71
N GLY A 740 21.50 -42.53 11.81
CA GLY A 740 21.28 -41.08 11.83
C GLY A 740 22.45 -40.25 11.30
N VAL A 741 23.45 -40.85 10.67
CA VAL A 741 24.60 -40.12 10.09
C VAL A 741 24.16 -39.53 8.74
N MET A 742 24.21 -38.20 8.61
CA MET A 742 23.92 -37.49 7.37
C MET A 742 24.89 -37.92 6.27
N LEU A 743 24.35 -38.47 5.17
CA LEU A 743 25.08 -38.88 3.97
C LEU A 743 25.13 -37.75 2.94
N GLY A 744 24.03 -37.01 2.80
CA GLY A 744 23.97 -35.81 1.96
C GLY A 744 22.64 -35.08 2.08
N SER A 745 22.62 -33.80 1.69
CA SER A 745 21.41 -32.98 1.64
C SER A 745 21.45 -32.05 0.44
N GLN A 746 20.31 -31.85 -0.21
CA GLN A 746 20.13 -31.02 -1.40
C GLN A 746 18.85 -30.19 -1.27
N THR A 747 18.93 -28.90 -1.63
CA THR A 747 17.76 -28.01 -1.69
C THR A 747 17.38 -27.77 -3.14
N VAL A 748 16.10 -28.00 -3.46
CA VAL A 748 15.55 -27.85 -4.82
C VAL A 748 14.22 -27.11 -4.77
N ILE A 749 13.82 -26.43 -5.85
CA ILE A 749 12.53 -25.76 -5.95
C ILE A 749 11.56 -26.65 -6.72
N ALA A 750 10.35 -26.87 -6.21
CA ALA A 750 9.28 -27.53 -6.94
C ALA A 750 8.82 -26.66 -8.13
N ASN A 751 8.74 -27.24 -9.32
CA ASN A 751 8.41 -26.50 -10.54
C ASN A 751 6.91 -26.11 -10.59
N SER A 752 6.48 -25.44 -11.67
CA SER A 752 5.09 -25.00 -11.90
C SER A 752 4.04 -26.11 -11.82
N ASN A 753 4.44 -27.36 -12.00
CA ASN A 753 3.56 -28.53 -11.97
C ASN A 753 3.60 -29.23 -10.59
N GLY A 754 4.25 -28.63 -9.60
CA GLY A 754 4.39 -29.17 -8.25
C GLY A 754 5.34 -30.37 -8.15
N THR A 755 6.23 -30.62 -9.12
CA THR A 755 7.20 -31.72 -9.05
C THR A 755 8.63 -31.23 -8.77
N TRP A 756 9.41 -32.04 -8.06
CA TRP A 756 10.80 -31.78 -7.74
C TRP A 756 11.70 -33.00 -7.98
N THR A 757 13.00 -32.75 -8.19
CA THR A 757 14.03 -33.78 -8.36
C THR A 757 15.32 -33.34 -7.67
N ALA A 758 15.72 -34.06 -6.62
CA ALA A 758 16.98 -33.85 -5.91
C ALA A 758 18.01 -34.89 -6.37
N ASN A 759 19.05 -34.43 -7.07
CA ASN A 759 20.13 -35.27 -7.59
C ASN A 759 21.31 -35.27 -6.63
N PHE A 760 21.81 -36.46 -6.28
CA PHE A 760 22.97 -36.70 -5.44
C PHE A 760 24.02 -37.45 -6.26
N SER A 761 25.29 -37.09 -6.11
CA SER A 761 26.41 -37.75 -6.80
C SER A 761 26.62 -39.18 -6.28
N ALA A 762 27.24 -40.05 -7.09
CA ALA A 762 27.67 -41.39 -6.66
C ALA A 762 28.48 -41.37 -5.34
N SER A 763 29.29 -40.33 -5.11
CA SER A 763 30.06 -40.14 -3.87
C SER A 763 29.24 -39.81 -2.62
N THR A 764 27.92 -39.59 -2.72
CA THR A 764 27.04 -39.32 -1.58
C THR A 764 26.69 -40.59 -0.82
N LEU A 765 26.67 -41.75 -1.49
CA LEU A 765 26.40 -43.05 -0.88
C LEU A 765 27.68 -43.89 -0.96
N PRO A 766 28.39 -44.12 0.17
CA PRO A 766 29.53 -45.03 0.20
C PRO A 766 29.15 -46.44 -0.26
N SER A 767 30.10 -47.18 -0.84
CA SER A 767 29.92 -48.60 -1.18
C SER A 767 29.72 -49.46 0.06
N GLY A 768 28.76 -50.38 0.03
CA GLY A 768 28.46 -51.33 1.11
C GLY A 768 27.03 -51.87 1.04
N GLU A 769 26.60 -52.54 2.11
CA GLU A 769 25.23 -53.03 2.33
C GLU A 769 24.64 -52.29 3.56
N TYR A 770 23.62 -51.44 3.38
CA TYR A 770 22.98 -50.67 4.46
C TYR A 770 21.66 -49.97 4.06
N ASN A 771 20.84 -49.61 5.05
CA ASN A 771 19.62 -48.81 4.85
C ASN A 771 19.90 -47.29 4.82
N VAL A 772 19.26 -46.60 3.88
CA VAL A 772 19.21 -45.13 3.76
C VAL A 772 17.82 -44.62 4.11
N ASN A 773 17.74 -43.75 5.12
CA ASN A 773 16.56 -42.98 5.46
C ASN A 773 16.57 -41.66 4.70
N VAL A 774 15.45 -41.34 4.04
CA VAL A 774 15.21 -40.11 3.31
C VAL A 774 14.21 -39.25 4.08
N SER A 775 14.51 -37.96 4.22
CA SER A 775 13.56 -36.94 4.67
C SER A 775 13.45 -35.85 3.61
N ALA A 776 12.24 -35.44 3.25
CA ALA A 776 11.98 -34.28 2.42
C ALA A 776 11.09 -33.29 3.19
N VAL A 777 11.54 -32.05 3.30
CA VAL A 777 10.82 -30.96 3.96
C VAL A 777 10.60 -29.85 2.95
N ALA A 778 9.35 -29.51 2.65
CA ALA A 778 9.00 -28.35 1.83
C ALA A 778 8.72 -27.12 2.71
N THR A 779 9.18 -25.97 2.24
CA THR A 779 8.81 -24.63 2.72
C THR A 779 8.24 -23.84 1.55
N ASP A 780 7.02 -23.29 1.68
CA ASP A 780 6.38 -22.49 0.63
C ASP A 780 6.79 -21.00 0.67
N GLY A 781 6.10 -20.17 -0.12
CA GLY A 781 6.32 -18.72 -0.16
C GLY A 781 5.81 -17.94 1.06
N ALA A 782 4.88 -18.52 1.85
CA ALA A 782 4.39 -17.95 3.11
C ALA A 782 5.23 -18.42 4.32
N GLY A 783 6.09 -19.42 4.14
CA GLY A 783 6.91 -20.03 5.19
C GLY A 783 6.20 -21.16 5.95
N ASN A 784 5.08 -21.70 5.46
CA ASN A 784 4.54 -22.95 6.03
C ASN A 784 5.52 -24.09 5.75
N THR A 785 5.47 -25.14 6.56
CA THR A 785 6.30 -26.33 6.33
C THR A 785 5.48 -27.62 6.35
N ALA A 786 5.85 -28.55 5.46
CA ALA A 786 5.39 -29.93 5.48
C ALA A 786 6.61 -30.86 5.37
N SER A 787 6.54 -32.03 5.98
CA SER A 787 7.61 -33.03 5.95
C SER A 787 7.09 -34.42 5.62
N THR A 788 7.94 -35.22 5.00
CA THR A 788 7.66 -36.62 4.63
C THR A 788 8.95 -37.42 4.65
N THR A 789 8.85 -38.74 4.79
CA THR A 789 10.00 -39.65 4.87
C THR A 789 9.80 -40.88 3.98
N SER A 790 10.90 -41.43 3.50
CA SER A 790 10.97 -42.68 2.75
C SER A 790 12.28 -43.40 3.09
N SER A 791 12.49 -44.62 2.60
CA SER A 791 13.74 -45.35 2.77
C SER A 791 14.01 -46.29 1.60
N PHE A 792 15.29 -46.58 1.35
CA PHE A 792 15.77 -47.56 0.39
C PHE A 792 17.04 -48.24 0.91
N ALA A 793 17.35 -49.43 0.43
CA ALA A 793 18.60 -50.10 0.75
C ALA A 793 19.67 -49.73 -0.28
N VAL A 794 20.93 -49.74 0.13
CA VAL A 794 22.11 -49.73 -0.76
C VAL A 794 22.76 -51.09 -0.61
N ASP A 795 23.04 -51.75 -1.72
CA ASP A 795 23.82 -52.98 -1.76
C ASP A 795 24.74 -52.95 -2.99
N THR A 796 26.01 -52.64 -2.75
CA THR A 796 27.04 -52.58 -3.81
C THR A 796 28.07 -53.70 -3.67
N ILE A 797 27.72 -54.81 -3.01
CA ILE A 797 28.63 -55.93 -2.74
C ILE A 797 28.34 -57.05 -3.75
N ALA A 798 29.38 -57.78 -4.14
CA ALA A 798 29.25 -59.07 -4.83
C ALA A 798 30.58 -59.83 -4.72
N ASN A 799 30.56 -61.02 -4.14
CA ASN A 799 31.71 -61.91 -4.09
C ASN A 799 31.41 -63.33 -4.55
N VAL A 800 32.36 -63.91 -5.29
CA VAL A 800 32.37 -65.33 -5.65
C VAL A 800 33.80 -65.85 -5.70
N SER A 801 33.98 -67.11 -5.35
CA SER A 801 35.20 -67.89 -5.55
C SER A 801 34.86 -69.22 -6.22
N VAL A 802 35.83 -69.80 -6.93
CA VAL A 802 35.78 -71.19 -7.39
C VAL A 802 36.99 -71.92 -6.87
N ASN A 803 36.77 -73.08 -6.27
CA ASN A 803 37.81 -73.98 -5.81
C ASN A 803 38.07 -75.06 -6.85
N THR A 804 39.07 -74.83 -7.71
CA THR A 804 39.64 -75.89 -8.57
C THR A 804 40.90 -76.51 -7.98
N LEU A 805 41.32 -76.15 -6.75
CA LEU A 805 42.42 -76.84 -6.09
C LEU A 805 41.88 -78.10 -5.42
N ASN A 806 42.53 -79.25 -5.67
CA ASN A 806 42.14 -80.55 -5.13
C ASN A 806 40.78 -81.07 -5.64
N VAL A 807 40.40 -80.76 -6.89
CA VAL A 807 39.29 -81.46 -7.58
C VAL A 807 39.67 -82.94 -7.74
N GLU A 808 38.74 -83.83 -7.38
CA GLU A 808 38.87 -85.30 -7.25
C GLU A 808 40.06 -85.85 -6.43
N GLY A 809 40.89 -84.99 -5.84
CA GLY A 809 41.98 -85.36 -4.94
C GLY A 809 43.36 -84.84 -5.35
N ASP A 810 43.60 -84.67 -6.64
CA ASP A 810 44.92 -84.29 -7.19
C ASP A 810 44.85 -83.18 -8.27
N ASN A 811 43.64 -82.78 -8.70
CA ASN A 811 43.35 -81.84 -9.80
C ASN A 811 43.64 -82.38 -11.23
N VAL A 812 43.67 -83.70 -11.43
CA VAL A 812 43.79 -84.37 -12.74
C VAL A 812 42.74 -85.48 -12.88
N ILE A 813 41.59 -85.13 -13.47
CA ILE A 813 40.47 -86.06 -13.66
C ILE A 813 40.90 -87.21 -14.60
N ASN A 814 40.94 -88.44 -14.08
CA ASN A 814 41.21 -89.64 -14.85
C ASN A 814 39.94 -90.27 -15.47
N ILE A 815 40.08 -91.36 -16.23
CA ILE A 815 38.96 -92.02 -16.93
C ILE A 815 37.89 -92.57 -15.97
N ALA A 816 38.25 -92.96 -14.75
CA ALA A 816 37.30 -93.46 -13.75
C ALA A 816 36.50 -92.30 -13.14
N GLU A 817 37.17 -91.25 -12.71
CA GLU A 817 36.54 -90.03 -12.18
C GLU A 817 35.67 -89.32 -13.24
N ALA A 818 36.12 -89.29 -14.50
CA ALA A 818 35.31 -88.84 -15.62
C ALA A 818 34.07 -89.71 -15.84
N SER A 819 34.15 -91.02 -15.56
CA SER A 819 33.05 -91.98 -15.74
C SER A 819 32.02 -91.98 -14.61
N ASP A 820 32.39 -91.58 -13.39
CA ASP A 820 31.48 -91.41 -12.25
C ASP A 820 30.93 -89.97 -12.15
N GLY A 821 31.68 -88.97 -12.62
CA GLY A 821 31.29 -87.56 -12.66
C GLY A 821 31.95 -86.71 -11.57
N VAL A 822 32.25 -85.46 -11.92
CA VAL A 822 33.14 -84.54 -11.19
C VAL A 822 32.36 -83.45 -10.44
N GLN A 823 32.88 -83.02 -9.28
CA GLN A 823 32.27 -81.96 -8.47
C GLN A 823 33.16 -80.73 -8.33
N ILE A 824 32.75 -79.63 -8.96
CA ILE A 824 33.35 -78.30 -8.76
C ILE A 824 32.66 -77.63 -7.57
N THR A 825 33.44 -76.97 -6.71
CA THR A 825 32.95 -76.26 -5.52
C THR A 825 33.44 -74.82 -5.48
N GLY A 826 32.86 -74.01 -4.60
CA GLY A 826 33.33 -72.65 -4.32
C GLY A 826 32.50 -71.97 -3.25
N THR A 827 32.68 -70.66 -3.11
CA THR A 827 31.88 -69.83 -2.21
C THR A 827 31.31 -68.60 -2.92
N ALA A 828 30.24 -68.04 -2.35
CA ALA A 828 29.70 -66.72 -2.64
C ALA A 828 28.88 -66.22 -1.42
N GLU A 829 28.10 -65.14 -1.55
CA GLU A 829 27.07 -64.84 -0.54
C GLU A 829 26.01 -65.95 -0.44
N ALA A 830 25.34 -66.07 0.70
CA ALA A 830 24.45 -67.18 1.03
C ALA A 830 23.05 -67.06 0.40
N ASN A 831 22.51 -68.18 -0.10
CA ASN A 831 21.24 -68.28 -0.85
C ASN A 831 21.20 -67.52 -2.21
N SER A 832 22.35 -67.09 -2.73
CA SER A 832 22.50 -66.37 -3.99
C SER A 832 22.76 -67.31 -5.18
N ARG A 833 22.54 -66.82 -6.40
CA ARG A 833 22.70 -67.62 -7.63
C ARG A 833 24.16 -67.67 -8.07
N VAL A 834 24.65 -68.85 -8.41
CA VAL A 834 25.93 -69.04 -9.11
C VAL A 834 25.72 -69.88 -10.36
N GLU A 835 26.29 -69.45 -11.47
CA GLU A 835 26.33 -70.15 -12.75
C GLU A 835 27.77 -70.60 -13.01
N VAL A 836 27.97 -71.90 -13.11
CA VAL A 836 29.28 -72.55 -13.21
C VAL A 836 29.44 -73.15 -14.59
N ASP A 837 30.39 -72.67 -15.37
CA ASP A 837 30.86 -73.27 -16.61
C ASP A 837 32.09 -74.16 -16.34
N PHE A 838 32.09 -75.35 -16.94
CA PHE A 838 33.21 -76.28 -16.98
C PHE A 838 33.43 -76.70 -18.43
N GLY A 839 34.42 -76.11 -19.11
CA GLY A 839 34.75 -76.43 -20.49
C GLY A 839 33.64 -76.18 -21.53
N GLY A 840 32.63 -75.37 -21.23
CA GLY A 840 31.43 -75.15 -22.05
C GLY A 840 30.18 -75.91 -21.59
N ALA A 841 30.27 -76.76 -20.56
CA ALA A 841 29.11 -77.33 -19.88
C ALA A 841 28.70 -76.44 -18.70
N THR A 842 27.44 -75.97 -18.67
CA THR A 842 26.97 -75.02 -17.64
C THR A 842 26.01 -75.64 -16.62
N ARG A 843 26.10 -75.16 -15.37
CA ARG A 843 25.25 -75.55 -14.23
C ARG A 843 24.85 -74.30 -13.43
N THR A 844 23.54 -74.09 -13.25
CA THR A 844 23.04 -73.10 -12.27
C THR A 844 22.88 -73.78 -10.92
N VAL A 845 23.43 -73.17 -9.87
CA VAL A 845 23.37 -73.62 -8.49
C VAL A 845 23.01 -72.43 -7.57
N VAL A 846 22.67 -72.73 -6.32
CA VAL A 846 22.41 -71.74 -5.27
C VAL A 846 23.29 -72.08 -4.08
N THR A 847 23.89 -71.07 -3.44
CA THR A 847 24.71 -71.26 -2.24
C THR A 847 23.89 -71.68 -1.03
N ASP A 848 24.49 -72.45 -0.12
CA ASP A 848 23.92 -72.75 1.18
C ASP A 848 23.88 -71.52 2.11
N ASN A 849 23.29 -71.68 3.30
CA ASN A 849 23.23 -70.64 4.34
C ASN A 849 24.60 -70.19 4.88
N ASN A 850 25.70 -70.86 4.52
CA ASN A 850 27.07 -70.52 4.89
C ASN A 850 27.86 -69.93 3.70
N GLY A 851 27.25 -69.77 2.53
CA GLY A 851 27.87 -69.25 1.32
C GLY A 851 28.60 -70.30 0.46
N ASN A 852 28.49 -71.60 0.73
CA ASN A 852 29.12 -72.65 -0.09
C ASN A 852 28.25 -73.03 -1.29
N TRP A 853 28.85 -73.26 -2.46
CA TRP A 853 28.17 -73.85 -3.61
C TRP A 853 28.92 -75.06 -4.16
N GLN A 854 28.18 -75.94 -4.84
CA GLN A 854 28.69 -77.14 -5.50
C GLN A 854 27.93 -77.39 -6.79
N ALA A 855 28.65 -77.61 -7.89
CA ALA A 855 28.12 -77.94 -9.21
C ALA A 855 28.65 -79.32 -9.66
N SER A 856 27.72 -80.22 -10.00
CA SER A 856 28.03 -81.57 -10.48
C SER A 856 28.04 -81.64 -12.00
N PHE A 857 29.08 -82.25 -12.55
CA PHE A 857 29.30 -82.49 -13.96
C PHE A 857 29.34 -84.00 -14.19
N GLY A 858 28.37 -84.51 -14.96
CA GLY A 858 28.26 -85.94 -15.26
C GLY A 858 29.24 -86.38 -16.36
N PRO A 859 29.28 -87.67 -16.68
CA PRO A 859 30.29 -88.22 -17.60
C PRO A 859 30.27 -87.70 -19.03
N GLY A 860 29.15 -87.11 -19.47
CA GLY A 860 29.04 -86.43 -20.76
C GLY A 860 29.45 -84.95 -20.74
N ASP A 861 29.72 -84.37 -19.56
CA ASP A 861 30.17 -82.99 -19.39
C ASP A 861 31.72 -82.90 -19.30
N VAL A 862 32.41 -84.00 -19.01
CA VAL A 862 33.89 -84.07 -18.92
C VAL A 862 34.49 -84.35 -20.31
N PRO A 863 35.27 -83.44 -20.92
CA PRO A 863 35.86 -83.69 -22.23
C PRO A 863 37.00 -84.71 -22.15
N ALA A 864 36.90 -85.82 -22.89
CA ALA A 864 38.01 -86.77 -23.01
C ALA A 864 39.26 -86.09 -23.60
N GLY A 865 40.39 -86.30 -22.95
CA GLY A 865 41.64 -85.62 -23.25
C GLY A 865 42.87 -86.33 -22.68
N VAL A 866 44.04 -85.81 -23.06
CA VAL A 866 45.35 -86.20 -22.52
C VAL A 866 46.02 -84.95 -21.98
N GLU A 867 46.44 -84.96 -20.71
CA GLU A 867 47.09 -83.83 -20.00
C GLU A 867 46.41 -82.45 -20.29
N THR A 868 45.07 -82.43 -20.44
CA THR A 868 44.33 -81.32 -21.06
C THR A 868 43.73 -80.38 -20.02
N THR A 869 44.12 -79.10 -20.04
CA THR A 869 43.62 -78.08 -19.11
C THR A 869 42.24 -77.56 -19.52
N ILE A 870 41.22 -77.84 -18.70
CA ILE A 870 39.85 -77.35 -18.86
C ILE A 870 39.63 -76.09 -18.01
N PRO A 871 39.12 -74.99 -18.59
CA PRO A 871 38.78 -73.78 -17.84
C PRO A 871 37.48 -73.96 -17.06
N VAL A 872 37.41 -73.28 -15.92
CA VAL A 872 36.23 -73.24 -15.04
C VAL A 872 35.90 -71.79 -14.73
N GLN A 873 34.63 -71.39 -14.89
CA GLN A 873 34.17 -70.04 -14.57
C GLN A 873 32.93 -70.10 -13.68
N ALA A 874 32.93 -69.35 -12.58
CA ALA A 874 31.78 -69.20 -11.70
C ALA A 874 31.30 -67.74 -11.72
N THR A 875 30.13 -67.51 -12.29
CA THR A 875 29.48 -66.20 -12.42
C THR A 875 28.33 -66.11 -11.41
N PHE A 876 28.43 -65.15 -10.50
CA PHE A 876 27.49 -64.92 -9.41
C PHE A 876 26.48 -63.84 -9.76
N THR A 877 25.28 -63.93 -9.16
CA THR A 877 24.31 -62.83 -9.10
C THR A 877 23.55 -62.88 -7.77
N ASP A 878 23.48 -61.74 -7.08
CA ASP A 878 22.74 -61.55 -5.84
C ASP A 878 21.25 -61.23 -6.08
N ALA A 879 20.59 -60.64 -5.06
CA ALA A 879 19.21 -60.17 -5.15
C ALA A 879 19.06 -58.75 -5.73
N ALA A 880 20.08 -57.89 -5.66
CA ALA A 880 20.09 -56.52 -6.17
C ALA A 880 20.51 -56.43 -7.67
N GLY A 881 21.00 -57.53 -8.23
CA GLY A 881 21.53 -57.63 -9.59
C GLY A 881 23.03 -57.38 -9.72
N ASN A 882 23.80 -57.31 -8.63
CA ASN A 882 25.26 -57.23 -8.72
C ASN A 882 25.84 -58.56 -9.21
N THR A 883 26.88 -58.50 -10.03
CA THR A 883 27.53 -59.69 -10.61
C THR A 883 29.02 -59.72 -10.30
N ALA A 884 29.52 -60.89 -9.88
CA ALA A 884 30.95 -61.17 -9.73
C ALA A 884 31.34 -62.42 -10.53
N VAL A 885 32.62 -62.54 -10.90
CA VAL A 885 33.13 -63.70 -11.67
C VAL A 885 34.45 -64.19 -11.08
N ALA A 886 34.51 -65.49 -10.79
CA ALA A 886 35.74 -66.20 -10.44
C ALA A 886 36.11 -67.20 -11.55
N ASN A 887 37.41 -67.47 -11.71
CA ASN A 887 37.92 -68.39 -12.75
C ASN A 887 38.94 -69.34 -12.13
N GLY A 888 39.00 -70.57 -12.64
CA GLY A 888 39.95 -71.61 -12.25
C GLY A 888 40.20 -72.58 -13.42
N THR A 889 40.95 -73.64 -13.15
CA THR A 889 41.31 -74.66 -14.16
C THR A 889 41.52 -76.03 -13.51
N VAL A 890 41.08 -77.08 -14.18
CA VAL A 890 41.30 -78.50 -13.80
C VAL A 890 41.99 -79.22 -14.97
N GLN A 891 42.84 -80.20 -14.71
CA GLN A 891 43.40 -81.06 -15.77
C GLN A 891 42.49 -82.27 -16.02
N VAL A 892 42.47 -82.77 -17.25
CA VAL A 892 41.81 -84.03 -17.62
C VAL A 892 42.81 -84.90 -18.38
N ASP A 893 43.06 -86.11 -17.89
CA ASP A 893 43.99 -87.07 -18.48
C ASP A 893 43.37 -88.47 -18.44
N THR A 894 42.77 -88.89 -19.55
CA THR A 894 41.76 -89.98 -19.59
C THR A 894 42.12 -91.11 -20.56
N ILE A 895 43.30 -91.04 -21.19
CA ILE A 895 43.67 -91.89 -22.33
C ILE A 895 45.18 -92.20 -22.26
N VAL A 896 45.53 -93.47 -22.11
CA VAL A 896 46.91 -93.97 -22.24
C VAL A 896 47.40 -93.79 -23.68
N ARG A 897 48.65 -93.38 -23.89
CA ARG A 897 49.28 -93.33 -25.22
C ARG A 897 50.38 -94.39 -25.41
N ASN A 898 50.68 -94.66 -26.67
CA ASN A 898 51.87 -95.39 -27.14
C ASN A 898 52.05 -96.82 -26.60
N LEU A 899 50.99 -97.49 -26.14
CA LEU A 899 51.04 -98.91 -25.82
C LEU A 899 51.34 -99.76 -27.07
N GLY A 900 52.30 -100.69 -26.98
CA GLY A 900 52.68 -101.56 -28.09
C GLY A 900 53.69 -102.64 -27.69
N VAL A 901 53.84 -103.64 -28.57
CA VAL A 901 54.72 -104.82 -28.43
C VAL A 901 55.66 -104.89 -29.63
N ASN A 902 56.93 -105.26 -29.42
CA ASN A 902 57.89 -105.52 -30.48
C ASN A 902 57.92 -107.02 -30.86
N ALA A 903 58.56 -107.35 -31.99
CA ALA A 903 58.71 -108.73 -32.46
C ALA A 903 59.52 -109.61 -31.49
N VAL A 904 59.34 -110.92 -31.62
CA VAL A 904 59.97 -111.98 -30.80
C VAL A 904 61.12 -112.61 -31.58
N THR A 905 62.18 -113.02 -30.85
CA THR A 905 63.39 -113.77 -31.28
C THR A 905 64.17 -113.17 -32.46
N GLY A 906 63.56 -113.08 -33.63
CA GLY A 906 64.06 -112.32 -34.79
C GLY A 906 63.36 -112.72 -36.09
N ASP A 907 62.92 -113.96 -36.16
CA ASP A 907 62.12 -114.60 -37.21
C ASP A 907 60.65 -114.80 -36.80
N GLY A 908 60.37 -114.95 -35.49
CA GLY A 908 59.03 -115.11 -34.91
C GLY A 908 58.69 -116.52 -34.42
N VAL A 909 59.66 -117.44 -34.42
CA VAL A 909 59.58 -118.79 -33.82
C VAL A 909 60.54 -118.84 -32.63
N VAL A 910 60.36 -119.78 -31.71
CA VAL A 910 61.33 -120.08 -30.64
C VAL A 910 61.79 -121.53 -30.86
N ASP A 911 63.03 -121.70 -31.31
CA ASP A 911 63.61 -123.03 -31.60
C ASP A 911 63.99 -123.82 -30.32
N ALA A 912 64.46 -125.07 -30.47
CA ALA A 912 64.88 -125.93 -29.35
C ALA A 912 65.96 -125.29 -28.47
N ASN A 913 66.94 -124.62 -29.09
CA ASN A 913 68.05 -123.95 -28.43
C ASN A 913 67.63 -122.58 -27.85
N GLU A 914 66.73 -121.84 -28.48
CA GLU A 914 66.15 -120.60 -27.92
C GLU A 914 65.21 -120.88 -26.74
N ALA A 915 64.46 -121.97 -26.75
CA ALA A 915 63.71 -122.45 -25.60
C ALA A 915 64.65 -122.93 -24.47
N GLY A 916 65.74 -123.61 -24.84
CA GLY A 916 66.80 -124.04 -23.93
C GLY A 916 67.60 -122.91 -23.29
N THR A 917 67.77 -121.76 -23.97
CA THR A 917 68.61 -120.63 -23.51
C THR A 917 67.83 -119.41 -23.02
N GLY A 918 66.61 -119.19 -23.49
CA GLY A 918 65.69 -118.13 -23.06
C GLY A 918 65.82 -116.79 -23.82
N PHE A 919 64.69 -116.09 -24.00
CA PHE A 919 64.58 -114.86 -24.80
C PHE A 919 63.96 -113.67 -24.03
N THR A 920 63.96 -112.48 -24.65
CA THR A 920 63.42 -111.24 -24.04
C THR A 920 62.45 -110.52 -24.98
N LEU A 921 61.26 -110.19 -24.46
CA LEU A 921 60.26 -109.35 -25.11
C LEU A 921 60.44 -107.88 -24.71
N THR A 922 60.04 -106.97 -25.61
CA THR A 922 60.12 -105.52 -25.40
C THR A 922 58.92 -104.80 -26.03
N GLY A 923 58.68 -103.55 -25.65
CA GLY A 923 57.62 -102.72 -26.23
C GLY A 923 57.59 -101.30 -25.68
N THR A 924 56.45 -100.61 -25.81
CA THR A 924 56.23 -99.24 -25.33
C THR A 924 54.90 -99.07 -24.58
N THR A 925 54.81 -97.99 -23.78
CA THR A 925 53.64 -97.47 -23.07
C THR A 925 53.82 -95.95 -22.80
N GLU A 926 52.91 -95.33 -22.05
CA GLU A 926 52.94 -93.94 -21.61
C GLU A 926 54.18 -93.64 -20.72
N PRO A 927 54.95 -92.57 -20.97
CA PRO A 927 56.04 -92.17 -20.09
C PRO A 927 55.57 -91.86 -18.66
N GLY A 928 56.06 -92.66 -17.71
CA GLY A 928 55.66 -92.61 -16.30
C GLY A 928 54.52 -93.55 -15.92
N ALA A 929 54.13 -94.49 -16.80
CA ALA A 929 53.20 -95.56 -16.45
C ALA A 929 53.56 -96.27 -15.14
N GLN A 930 52.56 -96.51 -14.29
CA GLN A 930 52.72 -97.16 -13.00
C GLN A 930 53.01 -98.66 -13.15
N GLU A 931 52.40 -99.33 -14.14
CA GLU A 931 52.49 -100.77 -14.33
C GLU A 931 52.45 -101.17 -15.81
N VAL A 932 53.19 -102.22 -16.17
CA VAL A 932 53.04 -102.99 -17.41
C VAL A 932 53.14 -104.47 -17.03
N MET A 933 52.12 -105.25 -17.37
CA MET A 933 52.06 -106.70 -17.15
C MET A 933 52.01 -107.43 -18.50
N VAL A 934 52.78 -108.50 -18.63
CA VAL A 934 52.89 -109.34 -19.82
C VAL A 934 52.48 -110.77 -19.49
N THR A 935 51.71 -111.40 -20.37
CA THR A 935 51.24 -112.80 -20.27
C THR A 935 51.54 -113.54 -21.56
N PHE A 936 51.97 -114.80 -21.48
CA PHE A 936 52.33 -115.64 -22.63
C PHE A 936 52.11 -117.12 -22.29
N HIS A 937 51.66 -117.94 -23.27
CA HIS A 937 51.42 -119.39 -23.19
C HIS A 937 51.16 -119.98 -21.78
N ASN A 938 50.06 -119.59 -21.14
CA ASN A 938 49.65 -120.04 -19.79
C ASN A 938 50.67 -119.80 -18.65
N LEU A 939 51.80 -119.14 -18.90
CA LEU A 939 52.77 -118.75 -17.88
C LEU A 939 52.16 -117.68 -16.95
N PRO A 940 52.58 -117.62 -15.67
CA PRO A 940 52.12 -116.58 -14.76
C PRO A 940 52.39 -115.16 -15.31
N PRO A 941 51.47 -114.19 -15.12
CA PRO A 941 51.69 -112.80 -15.53
C PRO A 941 53.00 -112.24 -14.95
N ARG A 942 53.83 -111.64 -15.80
CA ARG A 942 55.12 -111.03 -15.43
C ARG A 942 55.05 -109.52 -15.53
N ALA A 943 55.51 -108.82 -14.50
CA ALA A 943 55.72 -107.38 -14.56
C ALA A 943 56.92 -107.08 -15.49
N ALA A 944 56.74 -106.14 -16.41
CA ALA A 944 57.81 -105.65 -17.26
C ALA A 944 58.57 -104.50 -16.56
N THR A 945 59.86 -104.36 -16.86
CA THR A 945 60.67 -103.23 -16.39
C THR A 945 60.40 -102.02 -17.27
N ILE A 946 59.82 -100.96 -16.71
CA ILE A 946 59.43 -99.74 -17.44
C ILE A 946 60.57 -98.70 -17.38
N GLY A 947 61.00 -98.20 -18.54
CA GLY A 947 61.93 -97.08 -18.69
C GLY A 947 61.23 -95.72 -18.57
N SER A 948 61.98 -94.67 -18.20
CA SER A 948 61.46 -93.30 -18.03
C SER A 948 60.95 -92.63 -19.32
N ASN A 949 61.22 -93.25 -20.47
CA ASN A 949 60.74 -92.92 -21.80
C ASN A 949 59.49 -93.72 -22.23
N GLY A 950 58.97 -94.60 -21.37
CA GLY A 950 57.85 -95.49 -21.67
C GLY A 950 58.22 -96.81 -22.38
N SER A 951 59.48 -97.10 -22.70
CA SER A 951 59.84 -98.43 -23.24
C SER A 951 59.90 -99.47 -22.13
N TRP A 952 59.31 -100.66 -22.34
CA TRP A 952 59.28 -101.74 -21.35
C TRP A 952 59.97 -103.02 -21.85
N THR A 953 60.44 -103.87 -20.93
CA THR A 953 61.08 -105.17 -21.24
C THR A 953 60.68 -106.28 -20.26
N VAL A 954 60.64 -107.54 -20.72
CA VAL A 954 60.44 -108.74 -19.87
C VAL A 954 61.18 -109.95 -20.45
N THR A 955 61.74 -110.79 -19.59
CA THR A 955 62.59 -111.93 -19.98
C THR A 955 61.97 -113.27 -19.58
N PHE A 956 62.18 -114.28 -20.40
CA PHE A 956 61.95 -115.70 -20.12
C PHE A 956 63.29 -116.43 -20.13
N GLY A 957 63.54 -117.27 -19.14
CA GLY A 957 64.81 -117.95 -18.93
C GLY A 957 64.89 -119.35 -19.56
N PRO A 958 66.08 -119.99 -19.47
CA PRO A 958 66.31 -121.37 -19.88
C PRO A 958 65.21 -122.32 -19.40
N ASN A 959 64.58 -123.05 -20.34
CA ASN A 959 63.55 -124.06 -20.07
C ASN A 959 62.30 -123.53 -19.31
N GLU A 960 62.04 -122.22 -19.31
CA GLU A 960 60.76 -121.66 -18.85
C GLU A 960 59.65 -121.78 -19.91
N ILE A 961 60.03 -122.06 -21.15
CA ILE A 961 59.13 -122.31 -22.28
C ILE A 961 58.90 -123.84 -22.37
N PRO A 962 57.65 -124.33 -22.35
CA PRO A 962 57.35 -125.73 -22.65
C PRO A 962 57.88 -126.17 -24.02
N GLN A 963 58.40 -127.40 -24.11
CA GLN A 963 58.83 -128.02 -25.36
C GLN A 963 57.65 -128.49 -26.23
N GLY A 964 57.89 -128.60 -27.54
CA GLY A 964 56.95 -129.04 -28.58
C GLY A 964 56.37 -127.91 -29.43
N GLU A 965 55.81 -128.26 -30.60
CA GLU A 965 55.26 -127.30 -31.58
C GLU A 965 53.95 -126.64 -31.10
N TYR A 966 53.91 -125.30 -30.97
CA TYR A 966 52.66 -124.55 -30.73
C TYR A 966 52.73 -123.03 -31.03
N THR A 967 51.57 -122.39 -31.13
CA THR A 967 51.42 -120.92 -31.19
C THR A 967 50.64 -120.38 -29.99
N SER A 968 50.98 -119.20 -29.47
CA SER A 968 50.27 -118.50 -28.40
C SER A 968 50.35 -116.97 -28.53
N ASP A 969 49.31 -116.29 -28.04
CA ASP A 969 49.33 -114.84 -27.87
C ASP A 969 50.19 -114.41 -26.67
N VAL A 970 50.93 -113.31 -26.86
CA VAL A 970 51.47 -112.43 -25.82
C VAL A 970 50.46 -111.31 -25.61
N THR A 971 49.88 -111.19 -24.42
CA THR A 971 48.99 -110.07 -24.06
C THR A 971 49.66 -109.17 -23.03
N VAL A 972 49.61 -107.86 -23.29
CA VAL A 972 50.25 -106.81 -22.49
C VAL A 972 49.20 -105.81 -22.03
N THR A 973 49.14 -105.55 -20.73
CA THR A 973 48.27 -104.52 -20.12
C THR A 973 49.12 -103.48 -19.42
N THR A 974 48.69 -102.23 -19.39
CA THR A 974 49.38 -101.13 -18.70
C THR A 974 48.42 -100.28 -17.89
N ILE A 975 48.95 -99.58 -16.88
CA ILE A 975 48.28 -98.50 -16.17
C ILE A 975 49.21 -97.27 -16.25
N ASP A 976 48.69 -96.13 -16.72
CA ASP A 976 49.49 -94.91 -16.85
C ASP A 976 49.79 -94.23 -15.50
N ARG A 977 50.32 -92.99 -15.53
CA ARG A 977 50.69 -92.28 -14.30
C ARG A 977 49.48 -91.77 -13.50
N ASN A 978 48.33 -91.56 -14.14
CA ASN A 978 47.11 -91.01 -13.56
C ASN A 978 46.02 -92.07 -13.29
N GLY A 979 46.30 -93.33 -13.61
CA GLY A 979 45.46 -94.50 -13.28
C GLY A 979 44.65 -95.04 -14.45
N ASN A 980 44.82 -94.51 -15.67
CA ASN A 980 44.09 -95.01 -16.84
C ASN A 980 44.68 -96.36 -17.31
N PRO A 981 43.86 -97.40 -17.55
CA PRO A 981 44.33 -98.69 -18.05
C PRO A 981 44.21 -98.81 -19.58
N ASP A 982 45.10 -99.60 -20.21
CA ASP A 982 45.03 -99.98 -21.64
C ASP A 982 45.63 -101.38 -21.89
N SER A 983 45.35 -102.00 -23.04
CA SER A 983 45.78 -103.38 -23.37
C SER A 983 46.00 -103.65 -24.87
N VAL A 984 47.00 -104.48 -25.19
CA VAL A 984 47.38 -104.93 -26.55
C VAL A 984 47.76 -106.42 -26.56
N SER A 985 47.66 -107.11 -27.70
CA SER A 985 47.97 -108.55 -27.82
C SER A 985 48.60 -108.91 -29.18
N THR A 986 49.45 -109.94 -29.25
CA THR A 986 50.23 -110.33 -30.46
C THR A 986 50.69 -111.81 -30.41
N PRO A 987 50.54 -112.61 -31.49
CA PRO A 987 50.90 -114.04 -31.51
C PRO A 987 52.40 -114.34 -31.70
N VAL A 988 52.83 -115.53 -31.25
CA VAL A 988 54.21 -116.08 -31.27
C VAL A 988 54.17 -117.60 -31.41
N THR A 989 55.13 -118.23 -32.10
CA THR A 989 55.26 -119.69 -32.26
C THR A 989 56.50 -120.27 -31.54
N VAL A 990 56.47 -121.55 -31.20
CA VAL A 990 57.53 -122.35 -30.55
C VAL A 990 57.61 -123.71 -31.25
N ASP A 991 58.81 -124.26 -31.43
CA ASP A 991 59.05 -125.61 -31.99
C ASP A 991 60.39 -126.18 -31.46
N THR A 992 60.44 -127.46 -31.06
CA THR A 992 61.59 -128.04 -30.32
C THR A 992 61.81 -129.56 -30.48
N GLU A 993 61.43 -130.20 -31.59
CA GLU A 993 61.48 -131.67 -31.77
C GLU A 993 62.62 -132.09 -32.73
N VAL A 994 63.35 -133.20 -32.44
CA VAL A 994 64.63 -133.57 -33.10
C VAL A 994 64.49 -134.88 -33.91
N PRO A 995 65.10 -135.01 -35.12
CA PRO A 995 64.95 -136.19 -35.99
C PRO A 995 65.78 -137.42 -35.57
N ASP A 996 65.39 -138.59 -36.10
CA ASP A 996 66.01 -139.90 -35.85
C ASP A 996 67.34 -140.13 -36.61
N ALA A 997 68.19 -141.05 -36.12
CA ALA A 997 69.51 -141.36 -36.68
C ALA A 997 69.46 -142.43 -37.81
N PRO A 998 69.97 -142.18 -39.04
CA PRO A 998 69.77 -143.07 -40.19
C PRO A 998 70.43 -144.46 -40.10
N VAL A 999 69.67 -145.54 -40.22
CA VAL A 999 70.16 -146.93 -40.17
C VAL A 999 70.69 -147.41 -41.54
N VAL A 1000 71.88 -148.03 -41.54
CA VAL A 1000 72.47 -148.68 -42.72
C VAL A 1000 72.02 -150.15 -42.79
N ILE A 1001 71.74 -150.64 -44.01
CA ILE A 1001 71.16 -151.96 -44.27
C ILE A 1001 71.83 -152.77 -45.40
N SER A 1002 72.66 -152.16 -46.25
CA SER A 1002 73.55 -152.92 -47.15
C SER A 1002 74.79 -152.13 -47.59
N TYR A 1003 75.78 -152.84 -48.16
CA TYR A 1003 77.01 -152.27 -48.70
C TYR A 1003 77.50 -153.04 -49.94
N THR A 1004 78.33 -152.40 -50.78
CA THR A 1004 78.81 -152.97 -52.06
C THR A 1004 80.33 -152.85 -52.22
N GLU A 1005 81.04 -153.97 -52.07
CA GLU A 1005 82.51 -154.08 -52.21
C GLU A 1005 82.99 -154.34 -53.65
N TYR A 1006 84.25 -153.99 -53.95
CA TYR A 1006 84.84 -154.16 -55.28
C TYR A 1006 86.15 -154.98 -55.30
N PHE A 1007 86.03 -156.31 -55.35
CA PHE A 1007 87.16 -157.28 -55.32
C PHE A 1007 88.10 -157.34 -56.56
N ARG A 1008 88.23 -156.29 -57.37
CA ARG A 1008 89.02 -156.32 -58.63
C ARG A 1008 89.95 -155.12 -58.85
N GLY A 1009 90.86 -154.92 -57.91
CA GLY A 1009 91.92 -153.91 -58.00
C GLY A 1009 92.56 -153.76 -56.64
N ASP A 1010 92.76 -152.52 -56.22
CA ASP A 1010 92.73 -152.22 -54.80
C ASP A 1010 91.27 -152.35 -54.32
N PRO A 1011 91.01 -152.93 -53.12
CA PRO A 1011 89.67 -152.99 -52.51
C PRO A 1011 89.07 -151.60 -52.18
N GLY A 1012 87.90 -151.62 -51.54
CA GLY A 1012 87.15 -150.45 -51.11
C GLY A 1012 85.64 -150.60 -51.31
N VAL A 1013 84.87 -149.82 -50.54
CA VAL A 1013 83.39 -149.77 -50.61
C VAL A 1013 82.96 -148.79 -51.70
N SER A 1014 82.01 -149.22 -52.54
CA SER A 1014 81.52 -148.48 -53.71
C SER A 1014 80.07 -148.00 -53.60
N GLY A 1015 79.41 -148.29 -52.49
CA GLY A 1015 78.09 -147.79 -52.14
C GLY A 1015 77.56 -148.45 -50.87
N ILE A 1016 76.59 -147.80 -50.24
CA ILE A 1016 75.80 -148.31 -49.11
C ILE A 1016 74.31 -148.14 -49.40
N GLY A 1017 73.43 -148.71 -48.58
CA GLY A 1017 72.02 -148.40 -48.57
C GLY A 1017 71.49 -148.20 -47.15
N THR A 1018 70.56 -147.26 -47.00
CA THR A 1018 69.83 -147.00 -45.75
C THR A 1018 68.35 -147.30 -45.92
N GLU A 1019 67.58 -147.13 -44.86
CA GLU A 1019 66.13 -146.96 -44.94
C GLU A 1019 65.72 -145.64 -45.63
N LEU A 1020 64.41 -145.38 -45.64
CA LEU A 1020 63.79 -144.17 -46.20
C LEU A 1020 63.33 -143.24 -45.06
N THR A 1021 63.81 -142.00 -45.05
CA THR A 1021 63.25 -140.89 -44.25
C THR A 1021 62.79 -139.74 -45.17
N ASP A 1022 61.92 -138.86 -44.65
CA ASP A 1022 61.58 -137.56 -45.24
C ASP A 1022 62.63 -136.46 -44.90
N ASP A 1023 63.54 -136.71 -43.96
CA ASP A 1023 64.62 -135.80 -43.53
C ASP A 1023 65.80 -135.70 -44.52
N ILE A 1024 66.65 -134.69 -44.38
CA ILE A 1024 67.73 -134.42 -45.35
C ILE A 1024 68.98 -135.27 -45.06
N VAL A 1025 69.08 -136.45 -45.69
CA VAL A 1025 70.21 -137.38 -45.48
C VAL A 1025 71.50 -136.95 -46.21
N ALA A 1026 72.59 -136.76 -45.45
CA ALA A 1026 73.92 -136.35 -45.93
C ALA A 1026 75.03 -137.34 -45.51
N ILE A 1027 75.82 -137.86 -46.48
CA ILE A 1027 76.97 -138.76 -46.19
C ILE A 1027 78.32 -138.03 -46.27
N SER A 1028 79.14 -138.19 -45.23
CA SER A 1028 80.53 -137.71 -45.15
C SER A 1028 81.52 -138.86 -44.93
N GLN A 1029 82.70 -138.79 -45.53
CA GLN A 1029 83.83 -139.68 -45.26
C GLN A 1029 84.69 -139.10 -44.14
N VAL A 1030 85.18 -139.95 -43.23
CA VAL A 1030 86.21 -139.63 -42.24
C VAL A 1030 87.40 -140.56 -42.47
N SER A 1031 88.57 -140.01 -42.79
CA SER A 1031 89.78 -140.81 -43.06
C SER A 1031 90.38 -141.44 -41.78
N GLU A 1032 91.30 -142.41 -41.94
CA GLU A 1032 92.28 -142.87 -40.92
C GLU A 1032 92.92 -141.73 -40.09
N THR A 1033 93.03 -140.54 -40.67
CA THR A 1033 93.66 -139.35 -40.07
C THR A 1033 92.65 -138.38 -39.43
N GLY A 1034 91.37 -138.73 -39.40
CA GLY A 1034 90.28 -137.92 -38.84
C GLY A 1034 89.87 -136.72 -39.71
N ALA A 1035 90.24 -136.70 -40.99
CA ALA A 1035 89.85 -135.63 -41.91
C ALA A 1035 88.49 -135.93 -42.53
N VAL A 1036 87.56 -134.98 -42.41
CA VAL A 1036 86.20 -135.07 -42.96
C VAL A 1036 86.17 -134.58 -44.41
N GLY A 1037 85.41 -135.26 -45.27
CA GLY A 1037 85.05 -134.77 -46.60
C GLY A 1037 83.76 -135.42 -47.11
N ASN A 1038 82.81 -134.62 -47.60
CA ASN A 1038 81.51 -135.10 -48.07
C ASN A 1038 81.67 -136.15 -49.19
N VAL A 1039 80.94 -137.26 -49.09
CA VAL A 1039 80.90 -138.27 -50.16
C VAL A 1039 80.03 -137.72 -51.30
N SER A 1040 80.53 -137.80 -52.54
CA SER A 1040 79.70 -137.58 -53.72
C SER A 1040 79.06 -138.91 -54.13
N TYR A 1041 77.72 -138.95 -54.16
CA TYR A 1041 76.95 -140.15 -54.45
C TYR A 1041 75.76 -139.87 -55.37
N ASP A 1042 75.33 -140.89 -56.11
CA ASP A 1042 74.07 -140.93 -56.83
C ASP A 1042 73.08 -141.82 -56.05
N THR A 1043 71.94 -141.28 -55.62
CA THR A 1043 70.90 -142.03 -54.88
C THR A 1043 69.91 -142.71 -55.82
N ASN A 1044 69.52 -143.96 -55.50
CA ASN A 1044 68.46 -144.70 -56.18
C ASN A 1044 67.71 -145.60 -55.18
N VAL A 1045 66.37 -145.61 -55.23
CA VAL A 1045 65.57 -146.55 -54.42
C VAL A 1045 65.53 -147.92 -55.09
N VAL A 1046 65.92 -148.97 -54.35
CA VAL A 1046 66.04 -150.35 -54.83
C VAL A 1046 64.74 -151.13 -54.55
N ARG A 1047 64.54 -152.28 -55.21
CA ARG A 1047 63.39 -153.17 -54.95
C ARG A 1047 63.56 -153.96 -53.64
N GLY A 1048 63.47 -153.27 -52.52
CA GLY A 1048 63.54 -153.84 -51.17
C GLY A 1048 63.30 -152.82 -50.06
N ASP A 1049 62.65 -151.69 -50.37
CA ASP A 1049 62.43 -150.55 -49.46
C ASP A 1049 63.73 -149.96 -48.88
N GLU A 1050 64.77 -149.94 -49.73
CA GLU A 1050 66.13 -149.46 -49.45
C GLU A 1050 66.47 -148.22 -50.31
N LEU A 1051 67.02 -147.18 -49.69
CA LEU A 1051 67.62 -146.02 -50.35
C LEU A 1051 69.11 -146.28 -50.59
N GLN A 1052 69.50 -146.65 -51.80
CA GLN A 1052 70.89 -146.99 -52.13
C GLN A 1052 71.68 -145.76 -52.61
N PHE A 1053 72.81 -145.51 -51.95
CA PHE A 1053 73.79 -144.48 -52.23
C PHE A 1053 74.97 -145.10 -52.99
N THR A 1054 75.01 -144.94 -54.31
CA THR A 1054 76.15 -145.39 -55.13
C THR A 1054 77.23 -144.33 -55.10
N PHE A 1055 78.44 -144.66 -54.66
CA PHE A 1055 79.51 -143.67 -54.48
C PHE A 1055 80.23 -143.37 -55.79
N ASN A 1056 80.33 -142.09 -56.14
CA ASN A 1056 80.91 -141.63 -57.41
C ASN A 1056 82.44 -141.80 -57.45
N ASN A 1057 83.08 -142.01 -56.30
CA ASN A 1057 84.39 -142.62 -56.14
C ASN A 1057 84.30 -143.69 -55.05
N ARG A 1058 85.03 -144.80 -55.18
CA ARG A 1058 85.11 -145.79 -54.09
C ARG A 1058 85.76 -145.15 -52.85
N ILE A 1059 85.23 -145.46 -51.68
CA ILE A 1059 85.86 -145.19 -50.39
C ILE A 1059 86.97 -146.24 -50.21
N PRO A 1060 88.24 -145.84 -50.00
CA PRO A 1060 89.31 -146.79 -49.72
C PRO A 1060 89.10 -147.47 -48.36
N ASP A 1061 89.60 -148.69 -48.25
CA ASP A 1061 89.91 -149.34 -46.97
C ASP A 1061 90.62 -148.34 -46.02
N GLY A 1062 90.33 -148.42 -44.71
CA GLY A 1062 90.90 -147.49 -43.71
C GLY A 1062 90.22 -146.11 -43.65
N SER A 1063 88.92 -146.05 -43.99
CA SER A 1063 88.08 -144.85 -43.84
C SER A 1063 86.70 -145.22 -43.31
N ASN A 1064 86.12 -144.37 -42.47
CA ASN A 1064 84.75 -144.51 -41.97
C ASN A 1064 83.80 -143.55 -42.73
N LEU A 1065 82.50 -143.74 -42.56
CA LEU A 1065 81.44 -142.86 -43.08
C LEU A 1065 80.53 -142.36 -41.95
N VAL A 1066 80.04 -141.13 -42.06
CA VAL A 1066 78.98 -140.56 -41.20
C VAL A 1066 77.77 -140.23 -42.07
N VAL A 1067 76.57 -140.56 -41.60
CA VAL A 1067 75.29 -140.36 -42.28
C VAL A 1067 74.39 -139.51 -41.37
N ASN A 1068 74.19 -138.24 -41.71
CA ASN A 1068 73.45 -137.23 -40.92
C ASN A 1068 72.04 -137.00 -41.49
N ALA A 1069 71.07 -136.60 -40.65
CA ALA A 1069 69.73 -136.14 -41.00
C ALA A 1069 69.43 -134.80 -40.32
N GLU A 1070 68.67 -133.92 -41.00
CA GLU A 1070 68.35 -132.54 -40.58
C GLU A 1070 66.87 -132.24 -40.90
N ASP A 1071 66.18 -131.51 -40.00
CA ASP A 1071 64.73 -131.23 -40.08
C ASP A 1071 64.34 -129.88 -40.74
N GLY A 1072 63.11 -129.42 -40.50
CA GLY A 1072 62.55 -128.18 -41.07
C GLY A 1072 62.84 -126.87 -40.32
N VAL A 1073 63.37 -126.93 -39.09
CA VAL A 1073 63.65 -125.74 -38.25
C VAL A 1073 65.11 -125.65 -37.79
N GLY A 1074 65.88 -126.75 -37.85
CA GLY A 1074 67.34 -126.77 -37.69
C GLY A 1074 67.90 -127.85 -36.76
N ASN A 1075 67.15 -128.90 -36.41
CA ASN A 1075 67.60 -129.97 -35.52
C ASN A 1075 68.21 -131.15 -36.32
N GLU A 1076 69.25 -131.84 -35.80
CA GLU A 1076 70.00 -132.88 -36.56
C GLU A 1076 70.47 -134.12 -35.76
N SER A 1077 70.71 -135.26 -36.44
CA SER A 1077 71.17 -136.54 -35.83
C SER A 1077 71.88 -137.46 -36.84
N ALA A 1078 72.83 -138.31 -36.41
CA ALA A 1078 73.72 -139.07 -37.31
C ALA A 1078 74.14 -140.49 -36.89
N THR A 1079 74.64 -141.26 -37.88
CA THR A 1079 75.17 -142.63 -37.75
C THR A 1079 76.59 -142.75 -38.31
N LEU A 1080 77.51 -143.38 -37.57
CA LEU A 1080 78.90 -143.65 -37.95
C LEU A 1080 79.10 -145.11 -38.41
N LEU A 1081 79.26 -145.33 -39.70
CA LEU A 1081 79.55 -146.63 -40.31
C LEU A 1081 81.06 -146.87 -40.46
N VAL A 1082 81.54 -148.01 -39.98
CA VAL A 1082 82.96 -148.39 -39.94
C VAL A 1082 83.29 -149.38 -41.06
N LEU A 1083 84.43 -149.20 -41.76
CA LEU A 1083 84.83 -150.04 -42.90
C LEU A 1083 86.18 -150.76 -42.65
N ASP A 1084 86.45 -151.85 -43.39
CA ASP A 1084 87.68 -152.66 -43.26
C ASP A 1084 88.95 -151.88 -43.67
N ASP A 1085 90.10 -152.24 -43.10
CA ASP A 1085 91.44 -151.66 -43.33
C ASP A 1085 92.49 -152.72 -43.74
N ASN A 1086 92.10 -154.00 -43.91
CA ASN A 1086 93.02 -155.13 -44.16
C ASN A 1086 94.11 -155.30 -43.04
N ALA A 1087 93.92 -154.64 -41.91
CA ALA A 1087 94.71 -154.71 -40.68
C ALA A 1087 93.84 -155.27 -39.53
N VAL A 1088 94.46 -155.63 -38.39
CA VAL A 1088 93.81 -156.50 -37.40
C VAL A 1088 92.81 -155.73 -36.50
N GLY A 1089 91.55 -155.65 -36.93
CA GLY A 1089 90.33 -155.58 -36.11
C GLY A 1089 89.99 -154.27 -35.38
N THR A 1090 90.96 -153.48 -34.90
CA THR A 1090 90.69 -152.41 -33.92
C THR A 1090 90.00 -151.17 -34.49
N VAL A 1091 88.87 -150.77 -33.92
CA VAL A 1091 88.06 -149.60 -34.33
C VAL A 1091 88.29 -148.40 -33.39
N SER A 1092 88.41 -147.19 -33.98
CA SER A 1092 88.71 -145.95 -33.25
C SER A 1092 87.65 -144.88 -33.48
N VAL A 1093 86.97 -144.47 -32.41
CA VAL A 1093 85.94 -143.39 -32.40
C VAL A 1093 86.48 -142.01 -32.01
N SER A 1094 87.65 -141.90 -31.38
CA SER A 1094 88.20 -140.60 -30.95
C SER A 1094 88.88 -139.83 -32.10
N LEU A 1095 88.23 -139.78 -33.28
CA LEU A 1095 88.69 -139.06 -34.47
C LEU A 1095 88.19 -137.60 -34.44
N ASN A 1096 89.10 -136.63 -34.52
CA ASN A 1096 88.80 -135.18 -34.46
C ASN A 1096 87.76 -134.67 -35.50
N GLY A 1097 87.41 -135.48 -36.50
CA GLY A 1097 86.38 -135.14 -37.49
C GLY A 1097 84.94 -135.39 -37.01
N LEU A 1098 84.73 -136.20 -35.97
CA LEU A 1098 83.40 -136.67 -35.59
C LEU A 1098 82.61 -135.66 -34.74
N SER A 1099 83.27 -134.80 -33.97
CA SER A 1099 82.63 -133.72 -33.18
C SER A 1099 82.14 -132.52 -34.03
N ASN A 1100 81.72 -132.79 -35.27
CA ASN A 1100 81.03 -131.86 -36.17
C ASN A 1100 79.66 -132.43 -36.59
N PHE A 1101 79.20 -133.51 -35.92
CA PHE A 1101 77.99 -134.26 -36.20
C PHE A 1101 77.43 -134.77 -34.88
N ASN A 1102 76.10 -134.77 -34.74
CA ASN A 1102 75.39 -135.36 -33.59
C ASN A 1102 75.24 -136.88 -33.79
N VAL A 1103 76.35 -137.62 -33.67
CA VAL A 1103 76.42 -139.07 -33.89
C VAL A 1103 75.73 -139.84 -32.76
N SER A 1104 74.52 -140.30 -33.02
CA SER A 1104 73.66 -141.08 -32.12
C SER A 1104 73.65 -142.59 -32.44
N ALA A 1105 74.38 -143.04 -33.46
CA ALA A 1105 74.59 -144.46 -33.75
C ALA A 1105 75.98 -144.80 -34.34
N ILE A 1106 76.43 -146.04 -34.16
CA ILE A 1106 77.62 -146.65 -34.77
C ILE A 1106 77.24 -147.99 -35.41
N ASP A 1107 77.79 -148.29 -36.58
CA ASP A 1107 77.59 -149.56 -37.30
C ASP A 1107 78.94 -150.20 -37.66
N LEU A 1108 79.14 -151.44 -37.20
CA LEU A 1108 80.34 -152.25 -37.36
C LEU A 1108 80.19 -153.34 -38.43
N SER A 1109 78.98 -153.56 -38.96
CA SER A 1109 78.54 -154.76 -39.72
C SER A 1109 79.30 -155.08 -41.03
N ILE A 1110 80.27 -154.24 -41.41
CA ILE A 1110 81.13 -154.40 -42.59
C ILE A 1110 82.49 -155.04 -42.22
N VAL A 1111 82.94 -154.92 -40.96
CA VAL A 1111 84.28 -155.36 -40.53
C VAL A 1111 84.20 -156.71 -39.81
N ALA A 1112 84.84 -157.73 -40.36
CA ALA A 1112 84.88 -159.05 -39.72
C ALA A 1112 85.87 -159.07 -38.53
N GLU A 1113 85.45 -159.64 -37.39
CA GLU A 1113 86.24 -159.71 -36.15
C GLU A 1113 86.67 -158.32 -35.63
N SER A 1114 85.76 -157.33 -35.61
CA SER A 1114 86.09 -155.95 -35.17
C SER A 1114 86.24 -155.83 -33.64
N GLU A 1115 87.06 -154.88 -33.18
CA GLU A 1115 87.29 -154.58 -31.76
C GLU A 1115 87.17 -153.07 -31.48
N LEU A 1116 85.96 -152.62 -31.13
CA LEU A 1116 85.64 -151.23 -30.76
C LEU A 1116 85.94 -150.98 -29.27
N THR A 1117 86.47 -149.80 -28.93
CA THR A 1117 86.64 -149.35 -27.54
C THR A 1117 85.99 -147.97 -27.35
N LEU A 1118 85.22 -147.80 -26.27
CA LEU A 1118 84.41 -146.61 -26.00
C LEU A 1118 84.50 -146.16 -24.53
N SER A 1119 84.36 -144.84 -24.28
CA SER A 1119 84.21 -144.25 -22.95
C SER A 1119 83.03 -143.27 -22.89
N GLU A 1120 82.57 -142.92 -21.68
CA GLU A 1120 81.52 -141.91 -21.45
C GLU A 1120 81.82 -140.58 -22.15
N ALA A 1121 83.08 -140.15 -22.16
CA ALA A 1121 83.48 -138.89 -22.80
C ALA A 1121 83.49 -138.98 -24.34
N ASP A 1122 83.65 -140.18 -24.92
CA ASP A 1122 83.45 -140.37 -26.36
C ASP A 1122 81.94 -140.36 -26.68
N LEU A 1123 81.09 -140.95 -25.82
CA LEU A 1123 79.62 -140.99 -26.00
C LEU A 1123 79.00 -139.59 -25.96
N LEU A 1124 79.22 -138.84 -24.87
CA LEU A 1124 78.65 -137.50 -24.68
C LEU A 1124 79.22 -136.46 -25.67
N GLY A 1125 80.41 -136.72 -26.22
CA GLY A 1125 81.03 -135.91 -27.29
C GLY A 1125 80.68 -136.39 -28.72
N LEU A 1126 79.81 -137.39 -28.85
CA LEU A 1126 79.24 -137.85 -30.12
C LEU A 1126 77.75 -137.47 -30.23
N SER A 1127 76.93 -137.71 -29.21
CA SER A 1127 75.50 -137.34 -29.20
C SER A 1127 75.20 -136.27 -28.14
N GLU A 1128 75.38 -134.98 -28.47
CA GLU A 1128 75.14 -133.88 -27.52
C GLU A 1128 73.63 -133.65 -27.26
N ASP A 1129 72.76 -133.85 -28.25
CA ASP A 1129 71.31 -133.58 -28.10
C ASP A 1129 70.56 -134.68 -27.34
N THR A 1130 71.02 -135.94 -27.41
CA THR A 1130 70.30 -137.09 -26.82
C THR A 1130 71.06 -137.81 -25.70
N ASN A 1131 72.40 -137.68 -25.65
CA ASN A 1131 73.28 -138.42 -24.73
C ASN A 1131 73.13 -139.95 -24.84
N ALA A 1132 72.74 -140.45 -26.01
CA ALA A 1132 72.55 -141.87 -26.30
C ALA A 1132 73.28 -142.31 -27.58
N LEU A 1133 73.72 -143.57 -27.64
CA LEU A 1133 74.45 -144.12 -28.79
C LEU A 1133 74.07 -145.60 -29.04
N LEU A 1134 73.54 -145.87 -30.23
CA LEU A 1134 73.24 -147.22 -30.75
C LEU A 1134 74.50 -147.87 -31.36
N ILE A 1135 74.67 -149.20 -31.26
CA ILE A 1135 75.81 -149.94 -31.83
C ILE A 1135 75.33 -151.24 -32.50
N HIS A 1136 75.47 -151.31 -33.83
CA HIS A 1136 75.13 -152.44 -34.70
C HIS A 1136 76.39 -153.26 -35.09
N GLY A 1137 76.26 -154.59 -35.26
CA GLY A 1137 77.39 -155.51 -35.53
C GLY A 1137 76.99 -156.99 -35.48
N ASP A 1138 77.96 -157.91 -35.62
CA ASP A 1138 77.72 -159.37 -35.69
C ASP A 1138 78.45 -160.17 -34.57
N ASN A 1139 78.27 -161.51 -34.53
CA ASN A 1139 78.83 -162.35 -33.46
C ASN A 1139 80.34 -162.65 -33.56
N THR A 1140 81.03 -162.06 -34.53
CA THR A 1140 82.48 -161.97 -34.58
C THR A 1140 83.00 -160.70 -33.89
N ASP A 1141 82.16 -159.67 -33.74
CA ASP A 1141 82.55 -158.37 -33.20
C ASP A 1141 82.71 -158.37 -31.68
N THR A 1142 83.57 -157.46 -31.22
CA THR A 1142 83.89 -157.22 -29.82
C THR A 1142 83.79 -155.73 -29.47
N VAL A 1143 83.05 -155.41 -28.41
CA VAL A 1143 82.95 -154.03 -27.88
C VAL A 1143 83.51 -153.98 -26.46
N ASN A 1144 84.62 -153.26 -26.29
CA ASN A 1144 85.30 -153.02 -25.02
C ASN A 1144 84.80 -151.71 -24.37
N ILE A 1145 83.91 -151.83 -23.38
CA ILE A 1145 83.30 -150.68 -22.68
C ILE A 1145 83.61 -150.72 -21.19
N ALA A 1146 84.87 -150.40 -20.87
CA ALA A 1146 85.42 -150.49 -19.52
C ALA A 1146 84.63 -149.63 -18.51
N GLY A 1147 83.86 -150.28 -17.64
CA GLY A 1147 83.02 -149.63 -16.63
C GLY A 1147 81.55 -149.46 -16.99
N ALA A 1148 81.10 -149.84 -18.19
CA ALA A 1148 79.68 -149.87 -18.52
C ALA A 1148 78.91 -150.92 -17.70
N VAL A 1149 77.65 -150.63 -17.38
CA VAL A 1149 76.77 -151.53 -16.62
C VAL A 1149 75.64 -152.01 -17.53
N LYS A 1150 75.64 -153.31 -17.84
CA LYS A 1150 74.52 -153.95 -18.54
C LYS A 1150 73.26 -153.86 -17.68
N THR A 1151 72.21 -153.25 -18.22
CA THR A 1151 70.91 -153.16 -17.56
C THR A 1151 70.16 -154.50 -17.70
N THR A 1152 68.95 -154.58 -17.16
CA THR A 1152 68.03 -155.71 -17.43
C THR A 1152 67.19 -155.50 -18.69
N ASN A 1153 67.39 -154.42 -19.43
CA ASN A 1153 66.55 -154.02 -20.54
C ASN A 1153 67.16 -154.48 -21.86
N THR A 1154 66.28 -154.91 -22.76
CA THR A 1154 66.58 -155.18 -24.16
C THR A 1154 65.55 -154.44 -25.00
N GLU A 1155 66.01 -153.66 -25.96
CA GLU A 1155 65.14 -152.91 -26.87
C GLU A 1155 65.18 -153.51 -28.27
N VAL A 1156 64.11 -153.31 -29.04
CA VAL A 1156 63.96 -153.86 -30.39
C VAL A 1156 63.79 -152.70 -31.35
N ILE A 1157 64.87 -152.39 -32.06
CA ILE A 1157 64.97 -151.32 -33.05
C ILE A 1157 65.12 -152.02 -34.40
N ASP A 1158 64.20 -151.73 -35.32
CA ASP A 1158 64.09 -152.29 -36.67
C ASP A 1158 64.23 -153.82 -36.78
N GLY A 1159 63.66 -154.50 -35.79
CA GLY A 1159 63.60 -155.97 -35.69
C GLY A 1159 64.89 -156.63 -35.19
N ARG A 1160 65.97 -155.87 -35.01
CA ARG A 1160 67.19 -156.26 -34.29
C ARG A 1160 66.99 -156.09 -32.78
N SER A 1161 67.74 -156.83 -31.96
CA SER A 1161 67.60 -156.79 -30.50
C SER A 1161 68.86 -156.25 -29.85
N TYR A 1162 68.75 -155.12 -29.17
CA TYR A 1162 69.85 -154.45 -28.50
C TYR A 1162 69.75 -154.66 -26.98
N ASP A 1163 70.85 -155.01 -26.34
CA ASP A 1163 71.00 -154.92 -24.89
C ASP A 1163 71.29 -153.46 -24.53
N VAL A 1164 70.65 -152.94 -23.48
CA VAL A 1164 70.88 -151.56 -23.02
C VAL A 1164 71.90 -151.56 -21.87
N TYR A 1165 72.88 -150.64 -21.95
CA TYR A 1165 73.94 -150.43 -20.97
C TYR A 1165 73.97 -148.94 -20.58
N THR A 1166 74.25 -148.65 -19.31
CA THR A 1166 74.60 -147.29 -18.88
C THR A 1166 76.12 -147.16 -18.81
N LEU A 1167 76.68 -146.14 -19.46
CA LEU A 1167 78.11 -145.83 -19.47
C LEU A 1167 78.32 -144.44 -18.86
N GLY A 1168 78.51 -144.40 -17.54
CA GLY A 1168 78.66 -143.17 -16.80
C GLY A 1168 77.44 -142.80 -15.95
N ASP A 1169 77.27 -141.50 -15.68
CA ASP A 1169 76.11 -140.97 -14.95
C ASP A 1169 74.91 -140.70 -15.89
N ASP A 1170 75.16 -140.11 -17.08
CA ASP A 1170 74.10 -139.70 -18.04
C ASP A 1170 74.11 -140.48 -19.38
N GLY A 1171 75.20 -141.18 -19.72
CA GLY A 1171 75.37 -141.81 -21.04
C GLY A 1171 74.66 -143.16 -21.22
N SER A 1172 73.85 -143.28 -22.29
CA SER A 1172 73.12 -144.52 -22.66
C SER A 1172 73.72 -145.22 -23.89
N LEU A 1173 74.01 -146.51 -23.79
CA LEU A 1173 74.48 -147.35 -24.91
C LEU A 1173 73.47 -148.47 -25.22
N LEU A 1174 73.14 -148.65 -26.49
CA LEU A 1174 72.29 -149.75 -26.97
C LEU A 1174 73.12 -150.62 -27.93
N ILE A 1175 73.52 -151.84 -27.53
CA ILE A 1175 74.47 -152.67 -28.29
C ILE A 1175 73.82 -153.99 -28.66
N GLU A 1176 73.93 -154.39 -29.93
CA GLU A 1176 73.23 -155.58 -30.43
C GLU A 1176 73.62 -156.87 -29.69
N HIS A 1177 72.61 -157.69 -29.38
CA HIS A 1177 72.70 -158.81 -28.44
C HIS A 1177 73.68 -159.92 -28.84
N ASP A 1178 73.98 -160.04 -30.14
CA ASP A 1178 74.90 -161.04 -30.68
C ASP A 1178 76.38 -160.62 -30.59
N ILE A 1179 76.69 -159.34 -30.33
CA ILE A 1179 78.06 -158.79 -30.21
C ILE A 1179 78.73 -159.22 -28.89
N THR A 1180 80.03 -159.53 -28.92
CA THR A 1180 80.80 -159.87 -27.71
C THR A 1180 81.19 -158.62 -26.92
N VAL A 1181 80.42 -158.29 -25.88
CA VAL A 1181 80.73 -157.12 -25.04
C VAL A 1181 81.66 -157.49 -23.86
N ASN A 1182 82.78 -156.79 -23.74
CA ASN A 1182 83.77 -156.86 -22.65
C ASN A 1182 83.65 -155.66 -21.69
N TYR A 1183 83.88 -155.90 -20.39
CA TYR A 1183 83.66 -154.96 -19.29
C TYR A 1183 84.87 -154.86 -18.34
#